data_AF-A0AAU2FWU7-F1
#
_entry.id   AF-A0AAU2FWU7-F1
#
_cell.length_a   1.000
_cell.length_b   1.000
_cell.length_c   1.000
_cell.angle_alpha   90.00
_cell.angle_beta   90.00
_cell.angle_gamma   90.00
#
_symmetry.space_group_name_H-M   'P 1'
#
loop_
_entity.id
_entity.type
_entity.pdbx_description
1 polymer ?
#
loop_
_entity_poly.entity_id
_entity_poly.type
_entity_poly.pdbx_seq_one_letter_code
_entity_poly.pdbx_strand_id
1 'polypeptide(L)'
;MVWFNEAQHYVGDLRHGETIAAALRTLLTAPARGPVLVLGTLWPDYERAYSALPQPGQPDEHAQVRELLAGRTVPVPESFDQAALEAARVLAEGGDAVLAAALPRAADGRLTQDLAGAPELLRRYRTATPPARALLHAAMDARRLGAGLHLSLAFLTDAATDYLTDHEYDGLTPDWAERALAELAQPVHGRLAPLRRTQPRRTRRAPGSPTAPTDAPAPGVVYRLADYLEQHGRDQRRPLCPPASFWHAAHDHLTGPDDLERLAAAARDRLRLRWAHHLYQRAGTPFARTQLALIRDEIGDREGAEQLAAQAAETGDGYSLIELAFMRERAGDLEGSDRLLTQVADTGEPGTATTVALTVLGRRREKAGDLDGAEQLLARAARTGHPGAFTSLARIRERAGDFQGAEQLLTRAAQSGHPSLTLTALARIRERAGDLEGVEQLLVQAVQTGHASALTTVAEIREKAGDLDGAEQLLAQAAESGDAYAFVQLARIREQAGDAEGAEQLLARAVRSGDPHALMAVAEIRERAGDLEKAEHLITQAADTGHPGAVIQLAGIREKAGDLESAVRFLSQASEAGHPFAFDQLIDMLERSGDLAAAERLLAHAADSARLRPVSPQPAVYRLWPYGLEPDGTPTPPW
;
A
#
# COMPACT_ATOMS: atom_id res chain seq x y z
N MET A 1 26.68 -17.07 -1.76
CA MET A 1 25.67 -16.54 -0.80
C MET A 1 25.52 -15.06 -1.05
N VAL A 2 24.31 -14.59 -1.34
CA VAL A 2 23.98 -13.17 -1.44
C VAL A 2 23.18 -12.80 -0.20
N TRP A 3 23.62 -11.78 0.54
CA TRP A 3 22.97 -11.31 1.75
C TRP A 3 22.31 -9.95 1.50
N PHE A 4 21.00 -9.87 1.67
CA PHE A 4 20.20 -8.65 1.59
C PHE A 4 19.74 -8.24 2.98
N ASN A 5 20.53 -7.43 3.65
CA ASN A 5 20.08 -6.81 4.90
C ASN A 5 19.00 -5.78 4.58
N GLU A 6 17.82 -5.91 5.16
CA GLU A 6 16.67 -5.02 4.93
C GLU A 6 16.29 -4.95 3.45
N ALA A 7 15.83 -6.09 2.93
CA ALA A 7 15.49 -6.32 1.53
C ALA A 7 14.54 -5.26 0.96
N GLN A 8 13.65 -4.67 1.77
CA GLN A 8 12.76 -3.58 1.36
C GLN A 8 13.49 -2.37 0.76
N HIS A 9 14.76 -2.12 1.12
CA HIS A 9 15.56 -1.05 0.51
C HIS A 9 16.02 -1.34 -0.91
N TYR A 10 15.87 -2.58 -1.37
CA TYR A 10 16.26 -3.03 -2.70
C TYR A 10 15.04 -3.37 -3.54
N VAL A 11 14.19 -4.27 -3.02
CA VAL A 11 13.00 -4.73 -3.75
C VAL A 11 11.84 -3.75 -3.66
N GLY A 12 11.86 -2.81 -2.71
CA GLY A 12 10.88 -1.73 -2.58
C GLY A 12 11.20 -0.46 -3.36
N ASP A 13 12.27 -0.43 -4.15
CA ASP A 13 12.58 0.72 -5.00
C ASP A 13 11.54 0.87 -6.12
N LEU A 14 10.95 2.05 -6.25
CA LEU A 14 9.86 2.32 -7.20
C LEU A 14 10.25 2.11 -8.67
N ARG A 15 11.54 2.17 -9.01
CA ARG A 15 12.02 2.05 -10.39
C ARG A 15 12.61 0.68 -10.68
N HIS A 16 13.38 0.13 -9.75
CA HIS A 16 14.19 -1.06 -9.98
C HIS A 16 13.76 -2.26 -9.14
N GLY A 17 12.87 -2.11 -8.17
CA GLY A 17 12.52 -3.15 -7.20
C GLY A 17 12.03 -4.43 -7.86
N GLU A 18 11.06 -4.30 -8.79
CA GLU A 18 10.52 -5.40 -9.57
C GLU A 18 11.56 -6.04 -10.49
N THR A 19 12.46 -5.24 -11.09
CA THR A 19 13.55 -5.76 -11.93
C THR A 19 14.58 -6.54 -11.11
N ILE A 20 14.93 -6.04 -9.92
CA ILE A 20 15.82 -6.73 -8.97
C ILE A 20 15.19 -8.05 -8.53
N ALA A 21 13.90 -8.03 -8.18
CA ALA A 21 13.18 -9.25 -7.79
C ALA A 21 13.13 -10.28 -8.92
N ALA A 22 12.83 -9.85 -10.16
CA ALA A 22 12.87 -10.72 -11.33
C ALA A 22 14.27 -11.33 -11.54
N ALA A 23 15.33 -10.53 -11.43
CA ALA A 23 16.71 -11.00 -11.57
C ALA A 23 17.09 -12.02 -10.48
N LEU A 24 16.66 -11.80 -9.23
CA LEU A 24 16.87 -12.75 -8.13
C LEU A 24 16.12 -14.06 -8.37
N ARG A 25 14.88 -14.00 -8.87
CA ARG A 25 14.11 -15.19 -9.25
C ARG A 25 14.83 -15.98 -10.35
N THR A 26 15.31 -15.31 -11.40
CA THR A 26 16.10 -15.97 -12.46
C THR A 26 17.38 -16.60 -11.92
N LEU A 27 18.07 -15.93 -10.99
CA LEU A 27 19.29 -16.46 -10.37
C LEU A 27 19.00 -17.73 -9.56
N LEU A 28 17.87 -17.79 -8.86
CA LEU A 28 17.46 -18.92 -8.03
C LEU A 28 16.89 -20.10 -8.82
N THR A 29 16.27 -19.85 -9.98
CA THR A 29 15.62 -20.91 -10.79
C THR A 29 16.51 -21.48 -11.88
N ALA A 30 17.57 -20.77 -12.31
CA ALA A 30 18.48 -21.24 -13.34
C ALA A 30 19.43 -22.35 -12.82
N PRO A 31 19.29 -23.62 -13.26
CA PRO A 31 20.06 -24.74 -12.70
C PRO A 31 21.58 -24.59 -12.92
N ALA A 32 21.96 -23.95 -14.04
CA ALA A 32 23.36 -23.70 -14.40
C ALA A 32 24.07 -22.68 -13.50
N ARG A 33 23.35 -21.97 -12.62
CA ARG A 33 23.93 -20.95 -11.72
C ARG A 33 24.10 -21.45 -10.29
N GLY A 34 23.66 -22.66 -9.97
CA GLY A 34 23.74 -23.23 -8.63
C GLY A 34 25.15 -23.68 -8.22
N PRO A 35 25.42 -23.81 -6.90
CA PRO A 35 24.50 -23.52 -5.79
C PRO A 35 24.51 -22.03 -5.40
N VAL A 36 23.32 -21.42 -5.34
CA VAL A 36 23.13 -20.04 -4.84
C VAL A 36 22.18 -20.05 -3.65
N LEU A 37 22.63 -19.45 -2.54
CA LEU A 37 21.78 -19.07 -1.42
C LEU A 37 21.60 -17.56 -1.44
N VAL A 38 20.36 -17.09 -1.49
CA VAL A 38 19.99 -15.70 -1.23
C VAL A 38 19.29 -15.68 0.12
N LEU A 39 19.80 -14.86 1.03
CA LEU A 39 19.24 -14.70 2.36
C LEU A 39 19.04 -13.21 2.61
N GLY A 40 17.88 -12.82 3.13
CA GLY A 40 17.60 -11.44 3.45
C GLY A 40 16.64 -11.27 4.60
N THR A 41 16.66 -10.08 5.21
CA THR A 41 15.70 -9.68 6.25
C THR A 41 14.67 -8.74 5.65
N LEU A 42 13.43 -8.84 6.11
CA LEU A 42 12.31 -8.02 5.65
C LEU A 42 11.39 -7.75 6.85
N TRP A 43 10.92 -6.52 7.02
CA TRP A 43 10.01 -6.23 8.13
C TRP A 43 8.58 -6.70 7.85
N PRO A 44 7.80 -7.06 8.89
CA PRO A 44 6.46 -7.61 8.74
C PRO A 44 5.48 -6.72 7.94
N ASP A 45 5.57 -5.39 8.06
CA ASP A 45 4.70 -4.49 7.29
C ASP A 45 5.00 -4.52 5.80
N TYR A 46 6.29 -4.57 5.42
CA TYR A 46 6.69 -4.69 4.02
C TYR A 46 6.38 -6.08 3.47
N GLU A 47 6.54 -7.13 4.28
CA GLU A 47 6.12 -8.48 3.90
C GLU A 47 4.61 -8.53 3.62
N ARG A 48 3.78 -7.95 4.49
CA ARG A 48 2.35 -7.80 4.27
C ARG A 48 2.05 -6.98 3.02
N ALA A 49 2.70 -5.84 2.83
CA ALA A 49 2.47 -4.96 1.68
C ALA A 49 2.84 -5.65 0.35
N TYR A 50 4.00 -6.30 0.30
CA TYR A 50 4.47 -7.01 -0.90
C TYR A 50 3.70 -8.29 -1.17
N SER A 51 3.13 -8.91 -0.13
CA SER A 51 2.31 -10.12 -0.26
C SER A 51 0.83 -9.84 -0.51
N ALA A 52 0.34 -8.63 -0.19
CA ALA A 52 -1.06 -8.23 -0.35
C ALA A 52 -1.48 -8.12 -1.82
N LEU A 53 -2.49 -8.91 -2.21
CA LEU A 53 -3.00 -8.89 -3.59
C LEU A 53 -3.47 -7.48 -3.99
N PRO A 54 -3.21 -7.05 -5.23
CA PRO A 54 -3.69 -5.77 -5.71
C PRO A 54 -5.23 -5.75 -5.68
N GLN A 55 -5.80 -4.58 -5.36
CA GLN A 55 -7.24 -4.42 -5.42
C GLN A 55 -7.74 -4.55 -6.86
N PRO A 56 -8.98 -5.04 -7.09
CA PRO A 56 -9.54 -5.16 -8.43
C PRO A 56 -9.46 -3.84 -9.20
N GLY A 57 -8.73 -3.83 -10.31
CA GLY A 57 -8.58 -2.66 -11.18
C GLY A 57 -7.38 -1.76 -10.89
N GLN A 58 -6.58 -2.03 -9.86
CA GLN A 58 -5.29 -1.36 -9.63
C GLN A 58 -4.13 -2.15 -10.27
N PRO A 59 -3.07 -1.46 -10.74
CA PRO A 59 -1.84 -2.12 -11.18
C PRO A 59 -1.18 -2.88 -10.03
N ASP A 60 -0.57 -4.03 -10.33
CA ASP A 60 0.21 -4.79 -9.34
C ASP A 60 1.65 -4.26 -9.31
N GLU A 61 1.94 -3.39 -8.35
CA GLU A 61 3.25 -2.76 -8.20
C GLU A 61 4.33 -3.71 -7.64
N HIS A 62 3.95 -4.91 -7.17
CA HIS A 62 4.83 -5.82 -6.44
C HIS A 62 4.77 -7.27 -6.95
N ALA A 63 4.39 -7.48 -8.21
CA ALA A 63 4.15 -8.82 -8.76
C ALA A 63 5.38 -9.75 -8.65
N GLN A 64 6.57 -9.28 -9.03
CA GLN A 64 7.82 -10.04 -8.96
C GLN A 64 8.31 -10.19 -7.52
N VAL A 65 8.16 -9.16 -6.68
CA VAL A 65 8.50 -9.25 -5.25
C VAL A 65 7.64 -10.29 -4.55
N ARG A 66 6.32 -10.26 -4.75
CA ARG A 66 5.35 -11.22 -4.20
C ARG A 66 5.73 -12.64 -4.54
N GLU A 67 6.01 -12.91 -5.80
CA GLU A 67 6.43 -14.22 -6.29
C GLU A 67 7.80 -14.68 -5.75
N LEU A 68 8.74 -13.76 -5.54
CA LEU A 68 10.02 -14.05 -4.93
C LEU A 68 9.83 -14.52 -3.47
N LEU A 69 8.94 -13.86 -2.73
CA LEU A 69 8.66 -14.13 -1.31
C LEU A 69 7.74 -15.33 -1.08
N ALA A 70 6.84 -15.65 -2.02
CA ALA A 70 5.81 -16.68 -1.87
C ALA A 70 6.36 -18.04 -1.38
N GLY A 71 5.93 -18.44 -0.18
CA GLY A 71 6.32 -19.71 0.45
C GLY A 71 7.80 -19.81 0.88
N ARG A 72 8.53 -18.69 0.89
CA ARG A 72 9.98 -18.61 1.18
C ARG A 72 10.30 -17.66 2.33
N THR A 73 9.30 -17.26 3.11
CA THR A 73 9.45 -16.43 4.30
C THR A 73 9.53 -17.30 5.55
N VAL A 74 10.41 -16.94 6.48
CA VAL A 74 10.51 -17.57 7.80
C VAL A 74 10.17 -16.50 8.83
N PRO A 75 9.01 -16.59 9.52
CA PRO A 75 8.66 -15.61 10.53
C PRO A 75 9.60 -15.75 11.73
N VAL A 76 10.21 -14.63 12.14
CA VAL A 76 11.00 -14.57 13.38
C VAL A 76 10.07 -14.11 14.50
N PRO A 77 9.83 -14.94 15.53
CA PRO A 77 8.90 -14.58 16.60
C PRO A 77 9.46 -13.43 17.45
N GLU A 78 8.56 -12.67 18.08
CA GLU A 78 8.96 -11.62 19.02
C GLU A 78 9.60 -12.20 20.30
N SER A 79 9.15 -13.38 20.73
CA SER A 79 9.68 -14.13 21.87
C SER A 79 9.91 -15.58 21.49
N PHE A 80 11.04 -16.14 21.91
CA PHE A 80 11.36 -17.56 21.76
C PHE A 80 10.81 -18.36 22.92
N ASP A 81 10.32 -19.57 22.62
CA ASP A 81 9.87 -20.51 23.65
C ASP A 81 11.04 -21.09 24.45
N GLN A 82 10.72 -21.81 25.52
CA GLN A 82 11.72 -22.38 26.42
C GLN A 82 12.65 -23.37 25.71
N ALA A 83 12.14 -24.13 24.72
CA ALA A 83 12.93 -25.12 23.99
C ALA A 83 13.98 -24.46 23.10
N ALA A 84 13.61 -23.39 22.39
CA ALA A 84 14.52 -22.59 21.59
C ALA A 84 15.56 -21.86 22.45
N LEU A 85 15.17 -21.34 23.62
CA LEU A 85 16.10 -20.73 24.57
C LEU A 85 17.11 -21.75 25.14
N GLU A 86 16.67 -22.97 25.42
CA GLU A 86 17.57 -24.04 25.87
C GLU A 86 18.54 -24.46 24.77
N ALA A 87 18.06 -24.57 23.51
CA ALA A 87 18.94 -24.80 22.37
C ALA A 87 19.99 -23.68 22.20
N ALA A 88 19.59 -22.42 22.41
CA ALA A 88 20.51 -21.30 22.41
C ALA A 88 21.53 -21.35 23.56
N ARG A 89 21.15 -21.83 24.76
CA ARG A 89 22.08 -22.07 25.89
C ARG A 89 23.12 -23.13 25.55
N VAL A 90 22.70 -24.23 24.92
CA VAL A 90 23.65 -25.27 24.46
C VAL A 90 24.67 -24.69 23.48
N LEU A 91 24.23 -23.83 22.55
CA LEU A 91 25.16 -23.14 21.63
C LEU A 91 26.10 -22.18 22.36
N ALA A 92 25.59 -21.45 23.36
CA ALA A 92 26.39 -20.56 24.20
C ALA A 92 27.46 -21.33 25.00
N GLU A 93 27.09 -22.44 25.62
CA GLU A 93 28.03 -23.36 26.31
C GLU A 93 29.02 -23.99 25.34
N GLY A 94 28.60 -24.22 24.10
CA GLY A 94 29.43 -24.65 22.98
C GLY A 94 30.40 -23.60 22.43
N GLY A 95 30.38 -22.37 22.98
CA GLY A 95 31.34 -21.31 22.66
C GLY A 95 30.77 -20.10 21.90
N ASP A 96 29.46 -20.03 21.66
CA ASP A 96 28.85 -18.82 21.08
C ASP A 96 28.81 -17.68 22.12
N ALA A 97 29.84 -16.82 22.07
CA ALA A 97 29.99 -15.69 22.98
C ALA A 97 28.89 -14.63 22.84
N VAL A 98 28.23 -14.53 21.68
CA VAL A 98 27.17 -13.55 21.43
C VAL A 98 25.88 -14.01 22.13
N LEU A 99 25.53 -15.29 21.98
CA LEU A 99 24.41 -15.89 22.70
C LEU A 99 24.67 -15.95 24.21
N ALA A 100 25.88 -16.34 24.63
CA ALA A 100 26.26 -16.36 26.05
C ALA A 100 26.11 -14.99 26.71
N ALA A 101 26.42 -13.92 25.98
CA ALA A 101 26.23 -12.57 26.48
C ALA A 101 24.76 -12.13 26.50
N ALA A 102 23.94 -12.55 25.54
CA ALA A 102 22.56 -12.07 25.37
C ALA A 102 21.52 -12.83 26.23
N LEU A 103 21.67 -14.15 26.40
CA LEU A 103 20.72 -15.00 27.12
C LEU A 103 20.42 -14.55 28.56
N PRO A 104 21.38 -14.05 29.37
CA PRO A 104 21.08 -13.55 30.71
C PRO A 104 20.25 -12.26 30.73
N ARG A 105 20.20 -11.51 29.62
CA ARG A 105 19.47 -10.23 29.50
C ARG A 105 18.12 -10.35 28.79
N ALA A 106 17.95 -11.40 27.97
CA ALA A 106 16.74 -11.67 27.21
C ALA A 106 15.56 -12.04 28.13
N ALA A 107 14.91 -11.02 28.70
CA ALA A 107 13.68 -11.17 29.46
C ALA A 107 12.54 -11.65 28.55
N ASP A 108 11.65 -12.50 29.08
CA ASP A 108 10.45 -12.99 28.40
C ASP A 108 10.71 -13.61 27.02
N GLY A 109 11.90 -14.20 26.83
CA GLY A 109 12.30 -14.85 25.57
C GLY A 109 12.64 -13.90 24.42
N ARG A 110 12.76 -12.59 24.65
CA ARG A 110 13.04 -11.55 23.65
C ARG A 110 14.53 -11.46 23.26
N LEU A 111 15.08 -12.56 22.78
CA LEU A 111 16.51 -12.70 22.51
C LEU A 111 17.00 -11.85 21.33
N THR A 112 16.21 -11.71 20.27
CA THR A 112 16.58 -10.97 19.05
C THR A 112 16.69 -9.46 19.30
N GLN A 113 15.84 -8.92 20.17
CA GLN A 113 15.85 -7.51 20.56
C GLN A 113 17.10 -7.16 21.37
N ASP A 114 17.48 -8.04 22.32
CA ASP A 114 18.73 -7.88 23.07
C ASP A 114 19.96 -7.97 22.17
N LEU A 115 19.98 -8.92 21.23
CA LEU A 115 21.04 -9.04 20.23
C LEU A 115 21.14 -7.80 19.32
N ALA A 116 20.00 -7.18 19.00
CA ALA A 116 19.94 -5.91 18.27
C ALA A 116 20.24 -4.69 19.16
N GLY A 117 20.52 -4.86 20.46
CA GLY A 117 20.76 -3.79 21.41
C GLY A 117 19.57 -2.86 21.63
N ALA A 118 18.35 -3.31 21.28
CA ALA A 118 17.15 -2.50 21.26
C ALA A 118 16.81 -1.85 22.62
N PRO A 119 16.86 -2.55 23.78
CA PRO A 119 16.52 -1.94 25.06
C PRO A 119 17.44 -0.77 25.42
N GLU A 120 18.75 -0.94 25.19
CA GLU A 120 19.74 0.10 25.47
C GLU A 120 19.67 1.25 24.46
N LEU A 121 19.45 0.97 23.17
CA LEU A 121 19.20 2.02 22.16
C LEU A 121 17.98 2.87 22.52
N LEU A 122 16.88 2.25 22.94
CA LEU A 122 15.70 2.97 23.43
C LEU A 122 15.97 3.74 24.71
N ARG A 123 16.73 3.17 25.65
CA ARG A 123 17.13 3.88 26.88
C ARG A 123 17.93 5.13 26.54
N ARG A 124 18.92 5.02 25.63
CA ARG A 124 19.72 6.14 25.14
C ARG A 124 18.86 7.21 24.46
N TYR A 125 17.92 6.81 23.62
CA TYR A 125 16.96 7.73 23.01
C TYR A 125 16.10 8.46 24.07
N ARG A 126 15.52 7.74 25.02
CA ARG A 126 14.64 8.31 26.07
C ARG A 126 15.39 9.24 27.04
N THR A 127 16.66 8.97 27.29
CA THR A 127 17.51 9.73 28.22
C THR A 127 18.41 10.75 27.53
N ALA A 128 18.32 10.87 26.21
CA ALA A 128 19.14 11.79 25.42
C ALA A 128 18.91 13.25 25.85
N THR A 129 19.98 14.04 25.81
CA THR A 129 19.88 15.50 25.96
C THR A 129 18.95 16.10 24.90
N PRO A 130 18.32 17.27 25.12
CA PRO A 130 17.42 17.85 24.13
C PRO A 130 18.04 18.00 22.72
N PRO A 131 19.29 18.50 22.56
CA PRO A 131 19.91 18.59 21.23
C PRO A 131 20.18 17.23 20.60
N ALA A 132 20.59 16.23 21.38
CA ALA A 132 20.76 14.86 20.88
C ALA A 132 19.42 14.22 20.46
N ARG A 133 18.35 14.50 21.19
CA ARG A 133 17.01 14.02 20.85
C ARG A 133 16.47 14.67 19.58
N ALA A 134 16.69 15.97 19.41
CA ALA A 134 16.33 16.70 18.19
C ALA A 134 17.01 16.11 16.94
N LEU A 135 18.32 15.80 17.03
CA LEU A 135 19.04 15.09 15.95
C LEU A 135 18.45 13.71 15.66
N LEU A 136 18.07 12.94 16.69
CA LEU A 136 17.44 11.64 16.51
C LEU A 136 16.06 11.78 15.84
N HIS A 137 15.25 12.76 16.22
CA HIS A 137 13.94 13.01 15.60
C HIS A 137 14.08 13.43 14.14
N ALA A 138 15.01 14.32 13.81
CA ALA A 138 15.31 14.69 12.43
C ALA A 138 15.78 13.48 11.60
N ALA A 139 16.64 12.62 12.18
CA ALA A 139 17.09 11.40 11.51
C ALA A 139 15.97 10.37 11.32
N MET A 140 15.11 10.18 12.33
CA MET A 140 13.93 9.31 12.24
C MET A 140 12.96 9.81 11.16
N ASP A 141 12.70 11.11 11.11
CA ASP A 141 11.83 11.74 10.11
C ASP A 141 12.42 11.60 8.70
N ALA A 142 13.71 11.84 8.52
CA ALA A 142 14.37 11.61 7.24
C ALA A 142 14.20 10.16 6.75
N ARG A 143 14.48 9.18 7.63
CA ARG A 143 14.46 7.76 7.27
C ARG A 143 13.05 7.20 7.09
N ARG A 144 12.07 7.63 7.88
CA ARG A 144 10.67 7.19 7.71
C ARG A 144 10.05 7.78 6.44
N LEU A 145 10.49 8.97 6.02
CA LEU A 145 10.01 9.64 4.81
C LEU A 145 10.82 9.28 3.55
N GLY A 146 11.73 8.31 3.66
CA GLY A 146 12.41 7.70 2.52
C GLY A 146 13.75 8.32 2.14
N ALA A 147 14.27 9.30 2.87
CA ALA A 147 15.66 9.77 2.64
C ALA A 147 16.64 8.61 2.87
N GLY A 148 17.76 8.60 2.13
CA GLY A 148 18.76 7.54 2.11
C GLY A 148 19.39 7.22 3.47
N LEU A 149 20.13 6.10 3.53
CA LEU A 149 20.73 5.57 4.77
C LEU A 149 21.79 6.50 5.40
N HIS A 150 22.33 7.42 4.61
CA HIS A 150 23.47 8.26 4.97
C HIS A 150 23.05 9.72 4.99
N LEU A 151 22.92 10.29 6.18
CA LEU A 151 22.48 11.67 6.39
C LEU A 151 23.69 12.57 6.62
N SER A 152 23.75 13.73 5.96
CA SER A 152 24.86 14.67 6.13
C SER A 152 24.76 15.40 7.47
N LEU A 153 25.91 15.88 7.98
CA LEU A 153 25.94 16.71 9.19
C LEU A 153 25.06 17.96 9.03
N ALA A 154 25.25 18.68 7.92
CA ALA A 154 24.55 19.93 7.64
C ALA A 154 23.03 19.75 7.61
N PHE A 155 22.55 18.69 6.94
CA PHE A 155 21.14 18.34 6.95
C PHE A 155 20.62 18.09 8.37
N LEU A 156 21.32 17.26 9.16
CA LEU A 156 20.87 16.89 10.50
C LEU A 156 20.82 18.09 11.45
N THR A 157 21.84 18.95 11.43
CA THR A 157 21.93 20.10 12.33
C THR A 157 20.90 21.16 12.00
N ASP A 158 20.68 21.43 10.72
CA ASP A 158 19.73 22.43 10.26
C ASP A 158 18.30 21.93 10.44
N ALA A 159 18.03 20.65 10.13
CA ALA A 159 16.72 20.05 10.35
C ALA A 159 16.33 20.03 11.84
N ALA A 160 17.28 19.83 12.75
CA ALA A 160 17.01 19.66 14.18
C ALA A 160 16.54 20.93 14.91
N THR A 161 16.65 22.12 14.31
CA THR A 161 16.41 23.40 14.99
C THR A 161 14.98 23.54 15.53
N ASP A 162 13.96 23.29 14.70
CA ASP A 162 12.54 23.39 15.13
C ASP A 162 12.05 22.15 15.91
N TYR A 163 12.91 21.16 16.17
CA TYR A 163 12.60 20.07 17.10
C TYR A 163 12.90 20.44 18.55
N LEU A 164 13.62 21.55 18.75
CA LEU A 164 13.88 22.13 20.05
C LEU A 164 12.80 23.18 20.35
N THR A 165 12.45 23.31 21.63
CA THR A 165 11.68 24.46 22.08
C THR A 165 12.53 25.73 22.01
N ASP A 166 11.91 26.91 21.92
CA ASP A 166 12.62 28.21 21.91
C ASP A 166 13.64 28.32 23.06
N HIS A 167 13.26 27.86 24.25
CA HIS A 167 14.14 27.87 25.43
C HIS A 167 15.35 26.95 25.28
N GLU A 168 15.18 25.76 24.70
CA GLU A 168 16.27 24.82 24.45
C GLU A 168 17.19 25.32 23.34
N TYR A 169 16.62 25.97 22.31
CA TYR A 169 17.35 26.56 21.20
C TYR A 169 18.23 27.74 21.65
N ASP A 170 17.67 28.67 22.43
CA ASP A 170 18.41 29.81 22.99
C ASP A 170 19.56 29.39 23.91
N GLY A 171 19.45 28.18 24.51
CA GLY A 171 20.47 27.60 25.38
C GLY A 171 21.59 26.85 24.67
N LEU A 172 21.59 26.75 23.33
CA LEU A 172 22.59 25.99 22.59
C LEU A 172 23.98 26.64 22.65
N THR A 173 25.01 25.83 22.92
CA THR A 173 26.41 26.27 22.80
C THR A 173 26.87 26.23 21.33
N PRO A 174 27.91 26.98 20.93
CA PRO A 174 28.39 26.95 19.54
C PRO A 174 28.81 25.55 19.03
N ASP A 175 29.20 24.65 19.94
CA ASP A 175 29.62 23.26 19.67
C ASP A 175 28.53 22.22 19.99
N TRP A 176 27.26 22.65 20.10
CA TRP A 176 26.15 21.79 20.53
C TRP A 176 26.02 20.53 19.66
N ALA A 177 26.21 20.68 18.34
CA ALA A 177 26.02 19.61 17.37
C ALA A 177 27.08 18.52 17.54
N GLU A 178 28.35 18.91 17.69
CA GLU A 178 29.46 17.99 17.92
C GLU A 178 29.27 17.22 19.23
N ARG A 179 28.83 17.90 20.30
CA ARG A 179 28.58 17.27 21.60
C ARG A 179 27.42 16.28 21.54
N ALA A 180 26.32 16.67 20.91
CA ALA A 180 25.15 15.82 20.74
C ALA A 180 25.49 14.58 19.89
N LEU A 181 26.27 14.74 18.82
CA LEU A 181 26.72 13.61 18.01
C LEU A 181 27.72 12.71 18.74
N ALA A 182 28.61 13.27 19.56
CA ALA A 182 29.51 12.50 20.41
C ALA A 182 28.74 11.66 21.45
N GLU A 183 27.66 12.20 22.01
CA GLU A 183 26.73 11.47 22.89
C GLU A 183 26.06 10.31 22.13
N LEU A 184 25.50 10.58 20.95
CA LEU A 184 24.76 9.59 20.16
C LEU A 184 25.65 8.54 19.47
N ALA A 185 26.94 8.82 19.29
CA ALA A 185 27.90 7.90 18.70
C ALA A 185 28.50 6.91 19.73
N GLN A 186 28.14 7.02 21.02
CA GLN A 186 28.62 6.10 22.04
C GLN A 186 28.17 4.66 21.76
N PRO A 187 29.10 3.68 21.73
CA PRO A 187 28.76 2.30 21.40
C PRO A 187 27.80 1.65 22.40
N VAL A 188 26.82 0.93 21.86
CA VAL A 188 25.92 -0.03 22.51
C VAL A 188 26.32 -1.43 22.06
N HIS A 189 26.58 -2.32 23.02
CA HIS A 189 27.03 -3.70 22.78
C HIS A 189 28.12 -3.83 21.69
N GLY A 190 29.13 -2.95 21.76
CA GLY A 190 30.37 -3.02 20.97
C GLY A 190 30.36 -2.24 19.65
N ARG A 191 29.32 -2.33 18.81
CA ARG A 191 29.33 -1.72 17.45
C ARG A 191 28.09 -0.91 17.06
N LEU A 192 27.00 -1.00 17.83
CA LEU A 192 25.79 -0.21 17.56
C LEU A 192 25.91 1.16 18.21
N ALA A 193 25.19 2.16 17.74
CA ALA A 193 25.04 3.44 18.40
C ALA A 193 23.76 4.09 17.88
N PRO A 194 23.03 4.89 18.69
CA PRO A 194 21.82 5.58 18.24
C PRO A 194 21.99 6.28 16.90
N LEU A 195 23.07 7.05 16.73
CA LEU A 195 23.43 7.69 15.48
C LEU A 195 24.93 7.55 15.26
N ARG A 196 25.33 6.68 14.34
CA ARG A 196 26.75 6.36 14.13
C ARG A 196 27.35 7.15 12.97
N ARG A 197 28.57 7.62 13.17
CA ARG A 197 29.40 8.19 12.12
C ARG A 197 29.84 7.09 11.15
N THR A 198 29.66 7.31 9.85
CA THR A 198 30.07 6.40 8.79
C THR A 198 30.86 7.14 7.71
N GLN A 199 31.76 6.43 7.04
CA GLN A 199 32.47 6.92 5.87
C GLN A 199 32.15 5.97 4.71
N PRO A 200 31.40 6.42 3.68
CA PRO A 200 31.10 5.60 2.52
C PRO A 200 32.42 5.19 1.87
N ARG A 201 32.64 3.89 1.72
CA ARG A 201 33.86 3.39 1.08
C ARG A 201 33.80 3.76 -0.40
N ARG A 202 34.75 4.57 -0.87
CA ARG A 202 34.86 4.89 -2.31
C ARG A 202 35.03 3.58 -3.10
N THR A 203 34.07 3.24 -3.94
CA THR A 203 34.24 2.24 -4.98
C THR A 203 35.23 2.77 -6.01
N ARG A 204 36.50 2.36 -5.90
CA ARG A 204 37.50 2.61 -6.95
C ARG A 204 37.12 1.74 -8.15
N ARG A 205 36.58 2.35 -9.20
CA ARG A 205 36.33 1.66 -10.48
C ARG A 205 37.62 1.58 -11.29
N ALA A 206 37.75 0.55 -12.11
CA ALA A 206 38.86 0.42 -13.05
C ALA A 206 38.84 1.58 -14.06
N PRO A 207 40.00 2.11 -14.47
CA PRO A 207 40.07 3.14 -15.50
C PRO A 207 39.36 2.69 -16.79
N GLY A 208 38.50 3.55 -17.36
CA GLY A 208 37.81 3.28 -18.63
C GLY A 208 36.37 2.77 -18.56
N SER A 209 35.75 2.72 -17.37
CA SER A 209 34.30 2.46 -17.28
C SER A 209 33.50 3.67 -17.80
N PRO A 210 32.46 3.48 -18.64
CA PRO A 210 31.69 4.58 -19.20
C PRO A 210 31.07 5.44 -18.09
N THR A 211 31.27 6.74 -18.24
CA THR A 211 30.99 7.81 -17.28
C THR A 211 29.49 8.01 -17.07
N ALA A 212 29.01 7.91 -15.83
CA ALA A 212 27.94 8.77 -15.35
C ALA A 212 28.59 10.03 -14.76
N PRO A 213 28.06 11.24 -14.98
CA PRO A 213 28.64 12.45 -14.43
C PRO A 213 28.58 12.37 -12.89
N THR A 214 29.74 12.31 -12.25
CA THR A 214 29.87 12.43 -10.79
C THR A 214 30.79 13.59 -10.48
N ASP A 215 30.31 14.80 -10.76
CA ASP A 215 30.83 16.04 -10.20
C ASP A 215 30.29 16.29 -8.77
N ALA A 216 29.66 15.28 -8.15
CA ALA A 216 29.27 15.36 -6.76
C ALA A 216 30.54 15.29 -5.88
N PRO A 217 30.84 16.31 -5.05
CA PRO A 217 31.92 16.21 -4.08
C PRO A 217 31.71 14.96 -3.22
N ALA A 218 32.82 14.29 -2.87
CA ALA A 218 32.75 13.10 -2.03
C ALA A 218 31.89 13.41 -0.80
N PRO A 219 30.91 12.54 -0.43
CA PRO A 219 30.10 12.79 0.74
C PRO A 219 31.04 13.03 1.90
N GLY A 220 30.85 14.16 2.59
CA GLY A 220 31.56 14.44 3.83
C GLY A 220 31.27 13.35 4.87
N VAL A 221 31.57 13.66 6.13
CA VAL A 221 31.14 12.77 7.21
C VAL A 221 29.61 12.62 7.17
N VAL A 222 29.12 11.38 7.07
CA VAL A 222 27.69 11.05 7.06
C VAL A 222 27.34 10.16 8.25
N TYR A 223 26.08 10.20 8.66
CA TYR A 223 25.57 9.52 9.83
C TYR A 223 24.48 8.53 9.45
N ARG A 224 24.43 7.41 10.18
CA ARG A 224 23.40 6.38 10.01
C ARG A 224 22.69 6.14 11.33
N LEU A 225 21.36 6.26 11.31
CA LEU A 225 20.49 5.93 12.41
C LEU A 225 20.53 4.41 12.68
N ALA A 226 20.43 4.01 13.94
CA ALA A 226 20.27 2.59 14.27
C ALA A 226 18.95 2.04 13.69
N ASP A 227 19.02 0.89 13.03
CA ASP A 227 17.87 0.30 12.32
C ASP A 227 16.65 0.09 13.26
N TYR A 228 16.89 -0.26 14.53
CA TYR A 228 15.81 -0.37 15.53
C TYR A 228 15.18 0.98 15.90
N LEU A 229 15.97 2.07 15.96
CA LEU A 229 15.44 3.42 16.19
C LEU A 229 14.72 3.96 14.97
N GLU A 230 15.13 3.56 13.75
CA GLU A 230 14.39 3.83 12.53
C GLU A 230 13.01 3.18 12.59
N GLN A 231 12.93 1.90 12.98
CA GLN A 231 11.66 1.19 13.15
C GLN A 231 10.78 1.87 14.20
N HIS A 232 11.35 2.13 15.37
CA HIS A 232 10.65 2.82 16.46
C HIS A 232 10.13 4.20 16.04
N GLY A 233 10.93 4.96 15.30
CA GLY A 233 10.57 6.26 14.77
C GLY A 233 9.45 6.19 13.72
N ARG A 234 9.43 5.17 12.86
CA ARG A 234 8.32 4.95 11.91
C ARG A 234 6.98 4.84 12.63
N ASP A 235 6.92 4.12 13.74
CA ASP A 235 5.68 3.92 14.48
C ASP A 235 5.30 5.15 15.32
N GLN A 236 6.22 5.63 16.15
CA GLN A 236 5.94 6.73 17.09
C GLN A 236 5.71 8.07 16.40
N ARG A 237 6.42 8.32 15.30
CA ARG A 237 6.36 9.60 14.58
C ARG A 237 5.48 9.53 13.34
N ARG A 238 4.82 8.39 13.07
CA ARG A 238 3.81 8.25 12.00
C ARG A 238 2.78 9.37 11.97
N PRO A 239 2.17 9.77 13.10
CA PRO A 239 1.09 10.77 13.08
C PRO A 239 1.58 12.22 12.98
N LEU A 240 2.90 12.44 12.91
CA LEU A 240 3.49 13.77 12.97
C LEU A 240 3.98 14.22 11.58
N CYS A 241 3.76 15.49 11.27
CA CYS A 241 4.48 16.16 10.19
C CYS A 241 5.82 16.68 10.71
N PRO A 242 6.95 16.50 9.99
CA PRO A 242 8.20 17.17 10.35
C PRO A 242 8.04 18.70 10.31
N PRO A 243 8.76 19.43 11.17
CA PRO A 243 8.67 20.89 11.26
C PRO A 243 9.30 21.59 10.05
N ALA A 244 9.17 22.91 9.98
CA ALA A 244 9.62 23.69 8.82
C ALA A 244 11.13 23.57 8.57
N SER A 245 11.96 23.61 9.61
CA SER A 245 13.41 23.41 9.51
C SER A 245 13.79 22.13 8.80
N PHE A 246 13.04 21.04 8.97
CA PHE A 246 13.29 19.77 8.30
C PHE A 246 13.16 19.90 6.79
N TRP A 247 12.10 20.55 6.31
CA TRP A 247 11.84 20.72 4.88
C TRP A 247 12.80 21.71 4.24
N HIS A 248 13.17 22.79 4.94
CA HIS A 248 14.24 23.70 4.52
C HIS A 248 15.57 22.95 4.40
N ALA A 249 15.97 22.21 5.43
CA ALA A 249 17.21 21.46 5.42
C ALA A 249 17.24 20.39 4.31
N ALA A 250 16.10 19.73 4.05
CA ALA A 250 15.96 18.80 2.94
C ALA A 250 16.18 19.51 1.59
N HIS A 251 15.57 20.68 1.40
CA HIS A 251 15.76 21.48 0.20
C HIS A 251 17.20 21.97 0.06
N ASP A 252 17.85 22.44 1.13
CA ASP A 252 19.15 23.09 1.03
C ASP A 252 20.31 22.10 0.92
N HIS A 253 20.26 21.00 1.67
CA HIS A 253 21.41 20.10 1.86
C HIS A 253 21.34 18.79 1.09
N LEU A 254 20.15 18.35 0.67
CA LEU A 254 20.03 17.12 -0.13
C LEU A 254 20.29 17.41 -1.61
N THR A 255 21.05 16.51 -2.21
CA THR A 255 21.51 16.61 -3.61
C THR A 255 21.19 15.36 -4.43
N GLY A 256 20.87 14.24 -3.77
CA GLY A 256 20.46 13.02 -4.44
C GLY A 256 19.04 13.16 -5.00
N PRO A 257 18.83 13.01 -6.33
CA PRO A 257 17.50 13.16 -6.93
C PRO A 257 16.50 12.17 -6.31
N ASP A 258 16.94 10.95 -6.03
CA ASP A 258 16.12 9.89 -5.42
C ASP A 258 15.62 10.26 -4.01
N ASP A 259 16.47 10.91 -3.21
CA ASP A 259 16.09 11.34 -1.85
C ASP A 259 15.12 12.52 -1.91
N LEU A 260 15.37 13.47 -2.81
CA LEU A 260 14.49 14.60 -3.06
C LEU A 260 13.12 14.15 -3.57
N GLU A 261 13.06 13.21 -4.51
CA GLU A 261 11.80 12.64 -5.03
C GLU A 261 11.00 11.91 -3.95
N ARG A 262 11.65 11.08 -3.12
CA ARG A 262 10.98 10.37 -2.02
C ARG A 262 10.43 11.33 -0.97
N LEU A 263 11.21 12.34 -0.58
CA LEU A 263 10.74 13.37 0.34
C LEU A 263 9.65 14.27 -0.26
N ALA A 264 9.73 14.58 -1.55
CA ALA A 264 8.69 15.34 -2.26
C ALA A 264 7.37 14.56 -2.32
N ALA A 265 7.42 13.26 -2.58
CA ALA A 265 6.24 12.39 -2.50
C ALA A 265 5.67 12.37 -1.08
N ALA A 266 6.53 12.19 -0.08
CA ALA A 266 6.13 12.21 1.33
C ALA A 266 5.54 13.56 1.79
N ALA A 267 5.98 14.67 1.21
CA ALA A 267 5.40 16.00 1.41
C ALA A 267 4.02 16.10 0.75
N ARG A 268 3.87 15.61 -0.49
CA ARG A 268 2.60 15.59 -1.22
C ARG A 268 1.54 14.76 -0.51
N ASP A 269 1.89 13.56 -0.05
CA ASP A 269 0.99 12.68 0.71
C ASP A 269 0.49 13.34 2.01
N ARG A 270 1.24 14.33 2.52
CA ARG A 270 0.89 15.14 3.70
C ARG A 270 0.29 16.49 3.38
N LEU A 271 -0.09 16.71 2.12
CA LEU A 271 -0.61 17.96 1.63
C LEU A 271 0.34 19.17 1.82
N ARG A 272 1.65 18.92 1.96
CA ARG A 272 2.69 19.96 2.00
C ARG A 272 3.09 20.32 0.56
N LEU A 273 2.12 20.76 -0.23
CA LEU A 273 2.23 20.87 -1.69
C LEU A 273 3.33 21.84 -2.14
N ARG A 274 3.51 22.96 -1.42
CA ARG A 274 4.60 23.91 -1.67
C ARG A 274 5.98 23.28 -1.50
N TRP A 275 6.15 22.48 -0.44
CA TRP A 275 7.39 21.76 -0.19
C TRP A 275 7.62 20.65 -1.21
N ALA A 276 6.59 19.88 -1.55
CA ALA A 276 6.64 18.90 -2.62
C ALA A 276 7.08 19.54 -3.95
N HIS A 277 6.52 20.71 -4.28
CA HIS A 277 6.91 21.49 -5.45
C HIS A 277 8.40 21.85 -5.45
N HIS A 278 8.90 22.50 -4.39
CA HIS A 278 10.31 22.91 -4.36
C HIS A 278 11.28 21.72 -4.36
N LEU A 279 10.92 20.60 -3.73
CA LEU A 279 11.75 19.40 -3.71
C LEU A 279 11.78 18.69 -5.07
N TYR A 280 10.64 18.54 -5.75
CA TYR A 280 10.62 17.99 -7.12
C TYR A 280 11.35 18.92 -8.11
N GLN A 281 11.20 20.23 -7.96
CA GLN A 281 11.92 21.20 -8.79
C GLN A 281 13.44 21.04 -8.63
N ARG A 282 13.90 20.85 -7.39
CA ARG A 282 15.32 20.61 -7.10
C ARG A 282 15.82 19.26 -7.61
N ALA A 283 14.98 18.21 -7.57
CA ALA A 283 15.34 16.90 -8.12
C ALA A 283 15.56 16.97 -9.64
N GLY A 284 14.74 17.72 -10.37
CA GLY A 284 14.95 18.07 -11.77
C GLY A 284 14.95 16.90 -12.76
N THR A 285 14.52 15.71 -12.34
CA THR A 285 14.40 14.53 -13.20
C THR A 285 13.12 14.59 -14.04
N PRO A 286 13.01 13.80 -15.13
CA PRO A 286 11.76 13.71 -15.90
C PRO A 286 10.57 13.29 -15.02
N PHE A 287 10.77 12.30 -14.14
CA PHE A 287 9.75 11.89 -13.17
C PHE A 287 9.32 13.05 -12.26
N ALA A 288 10.28 13.78 -11.69
CA ALA A 288 9.99 14.93 -10.84
C ALA A 288 9.22 16.03 -11.58
N ARG A 289 9.53 16.27 -12.86
CA ARG A 289 8.76 17.22 -13.72
C ARG A 289 7.32 16.75 -13.92
N THR A 290 7.10 15.47 -14.17
CA THR A 290 5.76 14.89 -14.28
C THR A 290 4.98 15.06 -12.97
N GLN A 291 5.62 14.83 -11.82
CA GLN A 291 5.00 15.07 -10.52
C GLN A 291 4.67 16.55 -10.28
N LEU A 292 5.54 17.48 -10.69
CA LEU A 292 5.26 18.92 -10.65
C LEU A 292 4.06 19.30 -11.52
N ALA A 293 3.97 18.73 -12.72
CA ALA A 293 2.83 18.96 -13.61
C ALA A 293 1.52 18.53 -12.94
N LEU A 294 1.51 17.36 -12.28
CA LEU A 294 0.36 16.88 -11.53
C LEU A 294 -0.02 17.82 -10.38
N ILE A 295 0.95 18.32 -9.59
CA ILE A 295 0.67 19.28 -8.51
C ILE A 295 0.07 20.57 -9.08
N ARG A 296 0.63 21.10 -10.18
CA ARG A 296 0.13 22.33 -10.82
C ARG A 296 -1.30 22.18 -11.32
N ASP A 297 -1.61 21.04 -11.91
CA ASP A 297 -2.95 20.76 -12.39
C ASP A 297 -3.96 20.60 -11.23
N GLU A 298 -3.55 19.97 -10.11
CA GLU A 298 -4.36 19.87 -8.89
C GLU A 298 -4.70 21.24 -8.28
N ILE A 299 -3.74 22.17 -8.27
CA ILE A 299 -3.96 23.55 -7.78
C ILE A 299 -4.64 24.47 -8.83
N GLY A 300 -4.96 23.94 -10.02
CA GLY A 300 -5.70 24.62 -11.07
C GLY A 300 -4.87 25.33 -12.15
N ASP A 301 -3.54 25.32 -12.08
CA ASP A 301 -2.64 25.83 -13.12
C ASP A 301 -2.48 24.80 -14.26
N ARG A 302 -3.53 24.68 -15.07
CA ARG A 302 -3.58 23.71 -16.19
C ARG A 302 -2.54 24.00 -17.28
N GLU A 303 -2.29 25.28 -17.56
CA GLU A 303 -1.35 25.67 -18.61
C GLU A 303 0.09 25.37 -18.17
N GLY A 304 0.47 25.74 -16.94
CA GLY A 304 1.78 25.41 -16.38
C GLY A 304 1.97 23.91 -16.20
N ALA A 305 0.91 23.16 -15.87
CA ALA A 305 0.94 21.71 -15.82
C ALA A 305 1.26 21.08 -17.18
N GLU A 306 0.54 21.46 -18.24
CA GLU A 306 0.78 20.91 -19.58
C GLU A 306 2.19 21.25 -20.07
N GLN A 307 2.70 22.46 -19.83
CA GLN A 307 4.06 22.84 -20.19
C GLN A 307 5.12 21.95 -19.51
N LEU A 308 4.96 21.67 -18.21
CA LEU A 308 5.87 20.79 -17.47
C LEU A 308 5.78 19.33 -17.92
N ALA A 309 4.56 18.84 -18.18
CA ALA A 309 4.33 17.49 -18.69
C ALA A 309 4.92 17.33 -20.10
N ALA A 310 4.81 18.35 -20.96
CA ALA A 310 5.44 18.37 -22.28
C ALA A 310 6.97 18.30 -22.19
N GLN A 311 7.58 19.09 -21.31
CA GLN A 311 9.04 19.04 -21.08
C GLN A 311 9.51 17.69 -20.54
N ALA A 312 8.72 17.04 -19.67
CA ALA A 312 9.03 15.68 -19.21
C ALA A 312 8.94 14.67 -20.36
N ALA A 313 7.90 14.79 -21.19
CA ALA A 313 7.65 13.93 -22.35
C ALA A 313 8.70 14.07 -23.46
N GLU A 314 9.40 15.21 -23.58
CA GLU A 314 10.52 15.38 -24.53
C GLU A 314 11.64 14.35 -24.31
N THR A 315 11.76 13.78 -23.11
CA THR A 315 12.74 12.73 -22.83
C THR A 315 12.38 11.36 -23.41
N GLY A 316 11.14 11.20 -23.90
CA GLY A 316 10.64 9.96 -24.51
C GLY A 316 10.26 8.86 -23.51
N ASP A 317 10.28 9.14 -22.21
CA ASP A 317 9.81 8.21 -21.19
C ASP A 317 8.30 7.94 -21.31
N GLY A 318 7.94 6.64 -21.33
CA GLY A 318 6.56 6.19 -21.57
C GLY A 318 5.57 6.66 -20.51
N TYR A 319 5.99 6.80 -19.25
CA TYR A 319 5.13 7.30 -18.18
C TYR A 319 4.82 8.79 -18.37
N SER A 320 5.84 9.59 -18.65
CA SER A 320 5.70 11.04 -18.89
C SER A 320 4.78 11.34 -20.08
N LEU A 321 4.86 10.52 -21.13
CA LEU A 321 3.97 10.61 -22.30
C LEU A 321 2.50 10.26 -21.96
N ILE A 322 2.27 9.26 -21.10
CA ILE A 322 0.92 8.88 -20.66
C ILE A 322 0.30 9.98 -19.81
N GLU A 323 1.04 10.57 -18.89
CA GLU A 323 0.53 11.65 -18.05
C GLU A 323 0.16 12.88 -18.88
N LEU A 324 1.00 13.26 -19.85
CA LEU A 324 0.65 14.31 -20.80
C LEU A 324 -0.61 13.96 -21.62
N ALA A 325 -0.75 12.70 -22.05
CA ALA A 325 -1.94 12.24 -22.75
C ALA A 325 -3.22 12.36 -21.91
N PHE A 326 -3.15 12.03 -20.61
CA PHE A 326 -4.28 12.19 -19.70
C PHE A 326 -4.59 13.66 -19.39
N MET A 327 -3.58 14.53 -19.32
CA MET A 327 -3.79 15.98 -19.20
C MET A 327 -4.51 16.55 -20.42
N ARG A 328 -4.08 16.19 -21.63
CA ARG A 328 -4.74 16.61 -22.87
C ARG A 328 -6.17 16.11 -23.00
N GLU A 329 -6.43 14.86 -22.62
CA GLU A 329 -7.79 14.33 -22.56
C GLU A 329 -8.69 15.17 -21.64
N ARG A 330 -8.21 15.52 -20.44
CA ARG A 330 -8.97 16.36 -19.49
C ARG A 330 -9.18 17.79 -20.00
N ALA A 331 -8.26 18.30 -20.82
CA ALA A 331 -8.41 19.55 -21.54
C ALA A 331 -9.34 19.45 -22.78
N GLY A 332 -9.81 18.25 -23.13
CA GLY A 332 -10.68 17.99 -24.28
C GLY A 332 -9.95 17.67 -25.59
N ASP A 333 -8.61 17.68 -25.60
CA ASP A 333 -7.79 17.28 -26.75
C ASP A 333 -7.61 15.76 -26.80
N LEU A 334 -8.68 15.07 -27.19
CA LEU A 334 -8.66 13.62 -27.37
C LEU A 334 -7.71 13.18 -28.50
N GLU A 335 -7.57 13.98 -29.56
CA GLU A 335 -6.67 13.66 -30.68
C GLU A 335 -5.20 13.75 -30.29
N GLY A 336 -4.82 14.77 -29.53
CA GLY A 336 -3.47 14.90 -28.98
C GLY A 336 -3.17 13.82 -27.93
N SER A 337 -4.17 13.45 -27.13
CA SER A 337 -4.09 12.30 -26.21
C SER A 337 -3.83 10.99 -26.97
N ASP A 338 -4.63 10.68 -27.99
CA ASP A 338 -4.50 9.46 -28.79
C ASP A 338 -3.16 9.38 -29.52
N ARG A 339 -2.65 10.50 -30.04
CA ARG A 339 -1.32 10.58 -30.67
C ARG A 339 -0.20 10.17 -29.72
N LEU A 340 -0.22 10.69 -28.49
CA LEU A 340 0.78 10.39 -27.46
C LEU A 340 0.68 8.93 -26.99
N LEU A 341 -0.54 8.43 -26.74
CA LEU A 341 -0.73 7.02 -26.35
C LEU A 341 -0.31 6.07 -27.48
N THR A 342 -0.53 6.44 -28.75
CA THR A 342 -0.10 5.64 -29.91
C THR A 342 1.43 5.61 -29.98
N GLN A 343 2.09 6.75 -29.76
CA GLN A 343 3.55 6.82 -29.68
C GLN A 343 4.10 5.86 -28.62
N VAL A 344 3.50 5.82 -27.41
CA VAL A 344 3.88 4.88 -26.35
C VAL A 344 3.60 3.43 -26.74
N ALA A 345 2.47 3.16 -27.39
CA ALA A 345 2.12 1.82 -27.84
C ALA A 345 3.08 1.28 -28.93
N ASP A 346 3.63 2.16 -29.75
CA ASP A 346 4.46 1.83 -30.90
C ASP A 346 5.96 1.71 -30.57
N THR A 347 6.40 2.09 -29.36
CA THR A 347 7.78 1.82 -28.89
C THR A 347 8.10 0.33 -28.89
N GLY A 348 7.08 -0.54 -28.74
CA GLY A 348 7.23 -1.99 -28.75
C GLY A 348 7.91 -2.57 -27.51
N GLU A 349 8.32 -1.72 -26.56
CA GLU A 349 8.93 -2.14 -25.31
C GLU A 349 7.87 -2.72 -24.36
N PRO A 350 8.03 -3.97 -23.89
CA PRO A 350 7.11 -4.54 -22.92
C PRO A 350 7.26 -3.82 -21.58
N GLY A 351 6.19 -3.16 -21.12
CA GLY A 351 6.17 -2.43 -19.86
C GLY A 351 4.77 -1.95 -19.47
N THR A 352 4.63 -1.47 -18.23
CA THR A 352 3.37 -0.97 -17.68
C THR A 352 2.81 0.19 -18.51
N ALA A 353 3.65 1.13 -18.92
CA ALA A 353 3.26 2.27 -19.76
C ALA A 353 2.62 1.82 -21.09
N THR A 354 3.32 0.97 -21.87
CA THR A 354 2.81 0.39 -23.13
C THR A 354 1.47 -0.31 -22.92
N THR A 355 1.32 -1.03 -21.82
CA THR A 355 0.10 -1.77 -21.49
C THR A 355 -1.07 -0.84 -21.17
N VAL A 356 -0.82 0.20 -20.38
CA VAL A 356 -1.81 1.24 -20.06
C VAL A 356 -2.24 1.95 -21.35
N ALA A 357 -1.30 2.37 -22.19
CA ALA A 357 -1.58 3.06 -23.45
C ALA A 357 -2.45 2.20 -24.38
N LEU A 358 -2.06 0.94 -24.62
CA LEU A 358 -2.83 -0.01 -25.43
C LEU A 358 -4.23 -0.27 -24.85
N THR A 359 -4.36 -0.36 -23.53
CA THR A 359 -5.65 -0.60 -22.86
C THR A 359 -6.59 0.60 -22.99
N VAL A 360 -6.08 1.82 -22.80
CA VAL A 360 -6.86 3.06 -22.93
C VAL A 360 -7.32 3.24 -24.38
N LEU A 361 -6.40 3.12 -25.35
CA LEU A 361 -6.74 3.19 -26.78
C LEU A 361 -7.76 2.13 -27.16
N GLY A 362 -7.59 0.89 -26.69
CA GLY A 362 -8.54 -0.21 -26.94
C GLY A 362 -9.94 0.09 -26.40
N ARG A 363 -10.05 0.60 -25.18
CA ARG A 363 -11.33 1.02 -24.59
C ARG A 363 -11.98 2.19 -25.35
N ARG A 364 -11.18 3.14 -25.86
CA ARG A 364 -11.69 4.24 -26.69
C ARG A 364 -12.26 3.74 -28.02
N ARG A 365 -11.53 2.86 -28.72
CA ARG A 365 -12.00 2.21 -29.96
C ARG A 365 -13.29 1.44 -29.73
N GLU A 366 -13.37 0.72 -28.62
CA GLU A 366 -14.59 0.01 -28.24
C GLU A 366 -15.78 0.95 -28.04
N LYS A 367 -15.60 2.06 -27.30
CA LYS A 367 -16.64 3.08 -27.12
C LYS A 367 -17.06 3.73 -28.44
N ALA A 368 -16.13 3.86 -29.39
CA ALA A 368 -16.39 4.36 -30.73
C ALA A 368 -17.04 3.32 -31.66
N GLY A 369 -17.22 2.08 -31.22
CA GLY A 369 -17.82 0.99 -32.00
C GLY A 369 -16.84 0.22 -32.90
N ASP A 370 -15.55 0.57 -32.88
CA ASP A 370 -14.49 -0.16 -33.59
C ASP A 370 -14.02 -1.36 -32.75
N LEU A 371 -14.82 -2.42 -32.76
CA LEU A 371 -14.56 -3.65 -32.00
C LEU A 371 -13.30 -4.39 -32.48
N ASP A 372 -13.05 -4.40 -33.80
CA ASP A 372 -11.87 -5.05 -34.40
C ASP A 372 -10.57 -4.34 -34.00
N GLY A 373 -10.54 -3.01 -34.08
CA GLY A 373 -9.41 -2.21 -33.63
C GLY A 373 -9.18 -2.31 -32.12
N ALA A 374 -10.26 -2.36 -31.34
CA ALA A 374 -10.18 -2.55 -29.89
C ALA A 374 -9.62 -3.94 -29.52
N GLU A 375 -10.04 -5.01 -30.21
CA GLU A 375 -9.50 -6.35 -30.02
C GLU A 375 -8.00 -6.39 -30.32
N GLN A 376 -7.55 -5.81 -31.43
CA GLN A 376 -6.13 -5.80 -31.80
C GLN A 376 -5.25 -5.13 -30.73
N LEU A 377 -5.68 -3.98 -30.22
CA LEU A 377 -4.96 -3.23 -29.18
C LEU A 377 -4.95 -3.98 -27.85
N LEU A 378 -6.10 -4.52 -27.43
CA LEU A 378 -6.19 -5.28 -26.18
C LEU A 378 -5.50 -6.63 -26.25
N ALA A 379 -5.39 -7.26 -27.43
CA ALA A 379 -4.59 -8.46 -27.65
C ALA A 379 -3.07 -8.17 -27.60
N ARG A 380 -2.63 -6.97 -28.01
CA ARG A 380 -1.26 -6.51 -27.75
C ARG A 380 -1.05 -6.29 -26.25
N ALA A 381 -1.99 -5.67 -25.55
CA ALA A 381 -1.92 -5.45 -24.10
C ALA A 381 -1.96 -6.76 -23.29
N ALA A 382 -2.73 -7.77 -23.72
CA ALA A 382 -2.78 -9.06 -23.05
C ALA A 382 -1.45 -9.82 -23.17
N ARG A 383 -0.73 -9.65 -24.28
CA ARG A 383 0.61 -10.25 -24.49
C ARG A 383 1.67 -9.70 -23.55
N THR A 384 1.48 -8.53 -22.94
CA THR A 384 2.41 -8.00 -21.93
C THR A 384 2.17 -8.56 -20.52
N GLY A 385 1.14 -9.41 -20.34
CA GLY A 385 0.92 -10.17 -19.10
C GLY A 385 0.03 -9.51 -18.06
N HIS A 386 -0.60 -8.36 -18.34
CA HIS A 386 -1.39 -7.63 -17.35
C HIS A 386 -2.85 -8.14 -17.23
N PRO A 387 -3.35 -8.52 -16.04
CA PRO A 387 -4.68 -9.13 -15.86
C PRO A 387 -5.87 -8.27 -16.33
N GLY A 388 -5.78 -6.93 -16.17
CA GLY A 388 -6.81 -6.00 -16.65
C GLY A 388 -7.01 -6.00 -18.17
N ALA A 389 -5.98 -6.34 -18.95
CA ALA A 389 -6.05 -6.43 -20.41
C ALA A 389 -6.80 -7.70 -20.85
N PHE A 390 -6.54 -8.84 -20.19
CA PHE A 390 -7.26 -10.09 -20.45
C PHE A 390 -8.76 -9.96 -20.20
N THR A 391 -9.15 -9.32 -19.09
CA THR A 391 -10.56 -9.10 -18.77
C THR A 391 -11.24 -8.18 -19.78
N SER A 392 -10.54 -7.11 -20.20
CA SER A 392 -11.07 -6.18 -21.19
C SER A 392 -11.23 -6.83 -22.56
N LEU A 393 -10.27 -7.66 -22.99
CA LEU A 393 -10.30 -8.41 -24.24
C LEU A 393 -11.38 -9.50 -24.26
N ALA A 394 -11.51 -10.26 -23.17
CA ALA A 394 -12.56 -11.28 -23.04
C ALA A 394 -13.95 -10.68 -23.20
N ARG A 395 -14.19 -9.49 -22.62
CA ARG A 395 -15.46 -8.76 -22.77
C ARG A 395 -15.74 -8.30 -24.20
N ILE A 396 -14.71 -7.94 -24.98
CA ILE A 396 -14.90 -7.58 -26.40
C ILE A 396 -15.27 -8.81 -27.21
N ARG A 397 -14.58 -9.94 -27.01
CA ARG A 397 -14.92 -11.21 -27.66
C ARG A 397 -16.32 -11.68 -27.33
N GLU A 398 -16.72 -11.53 -26.06
CA GLU A 398 -18.09 -11.78 -25.62
C GLU A 398 -19.12 -10.94 -26.40
N ARG A 399 -18.88 -9.62 -26.54
CA ARG A 399 -19.76 -8.73 -27.32
C ARG A 399 -19.79 -9.07 -28.81
N ALA A 400 -18.71 -9.62 -29.33
CA ALA A 400 -18.63 -10.12 -30.70
C ALA A 400 -19.27 -11.51 -30.88
N GLY A 401 -19.77 -12.13 -29.81
CA GLY A 401 -20.36 -13.48 -29.82
C GLY A 401 -19.34 -14.63 -29.77
N ASP A 402 -18.04 -14.32 -29.65
CA ASP A 402 -16.95 -15.30 -29.52
C ASP A 402 -16.75 -15.70 -28.04
N PHE A 403 -17.77 -16.37 -27.48
CA PHE A 403 -17.73 -16.87 -26.11
C PHE A 403 -16.59 -17.88 -25.91
N GLN A 404 -16.35 -18.76 -26.89
CA GLN A 404 -15.30 -19.79 -26.83
C GLN A 404 -13.88 -19.17 -26.86
N GLY A 405 -13.66 -18.15 -27.67
CA GLY A 405 -12.38 -17.43 -27.70
C GLY A 405 -12.15 -16.53 -26.50
N ALA A 406 -13.22 -16.02 -25.87
CA ALA A 406 -13.11 -15.32 -24.58
C ALA A 406 -12.75 -16.28 -23.44
N GLU A 407 -13.33 -17.48 -23.45
CA GLU A 407 -13.07 -18.55 -22.49
C GLU A 407 -11.63 -19.07 -22.56
N GLN A 408 -11.13 -19.40 -23.76
CA GLN A 408 -9.74 -19.86 -23.94
C GLN A 408 -8.74 -18.81 -23.45
N LEU A 409 -9.06 -17.53 -23.64
CA LEU A 409 -8.22 -16.42 -23.23
C LEU A 409 -8.14 -16.28 -21.70
N LEU A 410 -9.27 -16.32 -21.01
CA LEU A 410 -9.32 -16.27 -19.54
C LEU A 410 -8.73 -17.53 -18.90
N THR A 411 -8.91 -18.70 -19.52
CA THR A 411 -8.31 -19.96 -19.05
C THR A 411 -6.78 -19.89 -19.08
N ARG A 412 -6.19 -19.36 -20.17
CA ARG A 412 -4.74 -19.14 -20.24
C ARG A 412 -4.27 -18.11 -19.21
N ALA A 413 -5.03 -17.05 -19.00
CA ALA A 413 -4.71 -16.03 -17.99
C ALA A 413 -4.76 -16.58 -16.55
N ALA A 414 -5.72 -17.46 -16.26
CA ALA A 414 -5.84 -18.14 -14.97
C ALA A 414 -4.63 -19.05 -14.70
N GLN A 415 -4.13 -19.75 -15.73
CA GLN A 415 -2.95 -20.61 -15.65
C GLN A 415 -1.63 -19.83 -15.52
N SER A 416 -1.59 -18.55 -15.90
CA SER A 416 -0.36 -17.75 -15.97
C SER A 416 -0.14 -16.77 -14.81
N GLY A 417 -0.99 -16.75 -13.77
CA GLY A 417 -0.64 -16.04 -12.53
C GLY A 417 -1.73 -15.28 -11.77
N HIS A 418 -3.01 -15.29 -12.17
CA HIS A 418 -4.06 -14.53 -11.46
C HIS A 418 -5.42 -15.26 -11.41
N PRO A 419 -5.56 -16.35 -10.63
CA PRO A 419 -6.71 -17.26 -10.69
C PRO A 419 -8.04 -16.63 -10.22
N SER A 420 -8.07 -15.81 -9.16
CA SER A 420 -9.34 -15.34 -8.58
C SER A 420 -10.18 -14.47 -9.53
N LEU A 421 -9.62 -13.38 -10.06
CA LEU A 421 -10.33 -12.46 -10.96
C LEU A 421 -10.66 -13.09 -12.33
N THR A 422 -9.81 -14.00 -12.82
CA THR A 422 -9.99 -14.65 -14.12
C THR A 422 -11.02 -15.78 -14.07
N LEU A 423 -11.08 -16.54 -12.96
CA LEU A 423 -12.07 -17.61 -12.77
C LEU A 423 -13.49 -17.05 -12.61
N THR A 424 -13.69 -15.95 -11.87
CA THR A 424 -15.00 -15.28 -11.77
C THR A 424 -15.47 -14.72 -13.11
N ALA A 425 -14.56 -14.10 -13.87
CA ALA A 425 -14.88 -13.60 -15.21
C ALA A 425 -15.23 -14.75 -16.17
N LEU A 426 -14.54 -15.89 -16.06
CA LEU A 426 -14.75 -17.08 -16.88
C LEU A 426 -16.09 -17.77 -16.57
N ALA A 427 -16.44 -17.89 -15.30
CA ALA A 427 -17.74 -18.41 -14.87
C ALA A 427 -18.90 -17.56 -15.44
N ARG A 428 -18.80 -16.23 -15.38
CA ARG A 428 -19.82 -15.32 -15.93
C ARG A 428 -19.95 -15.44 -17.46
N ILE A 429 -18.87 -15.73 -18.18
CA ILE A 429 -18.91 -15.95 -19.63
C ILE A 429 -19.62 -17.27 -19.96
N ARG A 430 -19.30 -18.35 -19.24
CA ARG A 430 -19.99 -19.64 -19.42
C ARG A 430 -21.47 -19.57 -19.03
N GLU A 431 -21.83 -18.82 -17.99
CA GLU A 431 -23.22 -18.51 -17.61
C GLU A 431 -23.98 -17.85 -18.77
N ARG A 432 -23.43 -16.79 -19.35
CA ARG A 432 -24.06 -16.07 -20.47
C ARG A 432 -24.11 -16.87 -21.76
N ALA A 433 -23.20 -17.82 -21.94
CA ALA A 433 -23.21 -18.77 -23.06
C ALA A 433 -24.20 -19.93 -22.86
N GLY A 434 -24.84 -20.04 -21.68
CA GLY A 434 -25.77 -21.12 -21.33
C GLY A 434 -25.08 -22.44 -20.96
N ASP A 435 -23.75 -22.45 -20.79
CA ASP A 435 -22.96 -23.63 -20.40
C ASP A 435 -22.87 -23.75 -18.88
N LEU A 436 -24.01 -24.10 -18.26
CA LEU A 436 -24.12 -24.26 -16.82
C LEU A 436 -23.25 -25.42 -16.28
N GLU A 437 -23.09 -26.49 -17.06
CA GLU A 437 -22.27 -27.66 -16.71
C GLU A 437 -20.77 -27.32 -16.73
N GLY A 438 -20.33 -26.48 -17.67
CA GLY A 438 -18.99 -25.91 -17.67
C GLY A 438 -18.75 -24.93 -16.51
N VAL A 439 -19.72 -24.08 -16.14
CA VAL A 439 -19.59 -23.23 -14.94
C VAL A 439 -19.30 -24.09 -13.69
N GLU A 440 -20.02 -25.20 -13.56
CA GLU A 440 -19.91 -26.13 -12.43
C GLU A 440 -18.52 -26.77 -12.34
N GLN A 441 -18.00 -27.34 -13.44
CA GLN A 441 -16.67 -27.96 -13.43
C GLN A 441 -15.55 -26.97 -13.09
N LEU A 442 -15.67 -25.72 -13.57
CA LEU A 442 -14.68 -24.68 -13.34
C LEU A 442 -14.66 -24.21 -11.89
N LEU A 443 -15.83 -24.03 -11.29
CA LEU A 443 -15.97 -23.58 -9.92
C LEU A 443 -15.70 -24.71 -8.93
N VAL A 444 -16.02 -25.97 -9.24
CA VAL A 444 -15.57 -27.16 -8.47
C VAL A 444 -14.04 -27.26 -8.45
N GLN A 445 -13.36 -26.98 -9.57
CA GLN A 445 -11.90 -26.94 -9.60
C GLN A 445 -11.34 -25.78 -8.75
N ALA A 446 -12.02 -24.63 -8.70
CA ALA A 446 -11.66 -23.51 -7.82
C ALA A 446 -11.85 -23.83 -6.33
N VAL A 447 -12.85 -24.64 -5.98
CA VAL A 447 -13.09 -25.13 -4.62
C VAL A 447 -11.98 -26.09 -4.18
N GLN A 448 -11.56 -27.00 -5.06
CA GLN A 448 -10.44 -27.91 -4.80
C GLN A 448 -9.10 -27.17 -4.57
N THR A 449 -8.96 -25.95 -5.08
CA THR A 449 -7.81 -25.07 -4.82
C THR A 449 -8.03 -24.10 -3.66
N GLY A 450 -9.10 -24.27 -2.86
CA GLY A 450 -9.33 -23.55 -1.60
C GLY A 450 -10.20 -22.30 -1.69
N HIS A 451 -11.01 -22.13 -2.74
CA HIS A 451 -11.83 -20.93 -2.95
C HIS A 451 -13.31 -21.21 -2.66
N ALA A 452 -13.70 -21.28 -1.37
CA ALA A 452 -15.06 -21.63 -0.93
C ALA A 452 -16.18 -20.70 -1.48
N SER A 453 -15.87 -19.42 -1.72
CA SER A 453 -16.78 -18.42 -2.33
C SER A 453 -17.22 -18.75 -3.77
N ALA A 454 -16.58 -19.74 -4.40
CA ALA A 454 -16.98 -20.23 -5.71
C ALA A 454 -18.30 -21.00 -5.64
N LEU A 455 -18.58 -21.77 -4.57
CA LEU A 455 -19.81 -22.55 -4.42
C LEU A 455 -21.05 -21.66 -4.30
N THR A 456 -20.96 -20.57 -3.53
CA THR A 456 -22.04 -19.58 -3.39
C THR A 456 -22.35 -18.91 -4.74
N THR A 457 -21.32 -18.64 -5.55
CA THR A 457 -21.49 -18.12 -6.90
C THR A 457 -22.18 -19.12 -7.84
N VAL A 458 -21.85 -20.42 -7.79
CA VAL A 458 -22.56 -21.46 -8.58
C VAL A 458 -24.03 -21.54 -8.16
N ALA A 459 -24.29 -21.49 -6.85
CA ALA A 459 -25.66 -21.58 -6.33
C ALA A 459 -26.54 -20.41 -6.81
N GLU A 460 -26.02 -19.17 -6.79
CA GLU A 460 -26.73 -18.01 -7.35
C GLU A 460 -27.06 -18.18 -8.84
N ILE A 461 -26.16 -18.82 -9.60
CA ILE A 461 -26.37 -19.10 -11.03
C ILE A 461 -27.47 -20.15 -11.21
N ARG A 462 -27.46 -21.25 -10.44
CA ARG A 462 -28.50 -22.28 -10.50
C ARG A 462 -29.88 -21.74 -10.10
N GLU A 463 -29.91 -20.89 -9.08
CA GLU A 463 -31.14 -20.22 -8.66
C GLU A 463 -31.72 -19.35 -9.77
N LYS A 464 -30.90 -18.54 -10.45
CA LYS A 464 -31.34 -17.73 -11.61
C LYS A 464 -31.81 -18.59 -12.78
N ALA A 465 -31.24 -19.78 -12.94
CA ALA A 465 -31.67 -20.78 -13.93
C ALA A 465 -32.93 -21.57 -13.51
N GLY A 466 -33.45 -21.35 -12.30
CA GLY A 466 -34.64 -22.02 -11.76
C GLY A 466 -34.37 -23.38 -11.12
N ASP A 467 -33.11 -23.82 -11.03
CA ASP A 467 -32.70 -25.05 -10.33
C ASP A 467 -32.45 -24.77 -8.85
N LEU A 468 -33.55 -24.60 -8.10
CA LEU A 468 -33.51 -24.34 -6.65
C LEU A 468 -32.92 -25.52 -5.86
N ASP A 469 -33.21 -26.76 -6.26
CA ASP A 469 -32.71 -27.97 -5.60
C ASP A 469 -31.19 -28.09 -5.73
N GLY A 470 -30.65 -27.80 -6.91
CA GLY A 470 -29.21 -27.77 -7.16
C GLY A 470 -28.50 -26.63 -6.44
N ALA A 471 -29.11 -25.44 -6.40
CA ALA A 471 -28.60 -24.31 -5.63
C ALA A 471 -28.53 -24.63 -4.13
N GLU A 472 -29.56 -25.32 -3.60
CA GLU A 472 -29.63 -25.72 -2.20
C GLU A 472 -28.50 -26.68 -1.80
N GLN A 473 -28.23 -27.70 -2.62
CA GLN A 473 -27.16 -28.68 -2.37
C GLN A 473 -25.77 -28.01 -2.34
N LEU A 474 -25.53 -27.05 -3.24
CA LEU A 474 -24.26 -26.33 -3.33
C LEU A 474 -24.07 -25.39 -2.13
N LEU A 475 -25.13 -24.71 -1.69
CA LEU A 475 -25.08 -23.87 -0.49
C LEU A 475 -24.91 -24.70 0.79
N ALA A 476 -25.51 -25.89 0.86
CA ALA A 476 -25.28 -26.81 1.98
C ALA A 476 -23.82 -27.25 2.05
N GLN A 477 -23.21 -27.61 0.91
CA GLN A 477 -21.79 -27.95 0.84
C GLN A 477 -20.89 -26.76 1.21
N ALA A 478 -21.20 -25.56 0.73
CA ALA A 478 -20.47 -24.34 1.09
C ALA A 478 -20.53 -24.08 2.61
N ALA A 479 -21.71 -24.22 3.20
CA ALA A 479 -21.93 -24.05 4.62
C ALA A 479 -21.21 -25.12 5.47
N GLU A 480 -21.17 -26.38 5.01
CA GLU A 480 -20.39 -27.45 5.64
C GLU A 480 -18.88 -27.23 5.53
N SER A 481 -18.42 -26.56 4.47
CA SER A 481 -17.02 -26.16 4.29
C SER A 481 -16.59 -24.93 5.10
N GLY A 482 -17.50 -24.34 5.89
CA GLY A 482 -17.23 -23.22 6.79
C GLY A 482 -17.62 -21.84 6.25
N ASP A 483 -18.31 -21.75 5.10
CA ASP A 483 -18.86 -20.47 4.62
C ASP A 483 -20.13 -20.11 5.42
N ALA A 484 -19.98 -19.19 6.37
CA ALA A 484 -21.09 -18.74 7.20
C ALA A 484 -22.18 -17.98 6.41
N TYR A 485 -21.83 -17.32 5.31
CA TYR A 485 -22.77 -16.59 4.46
C TYR A 485 -23.65 -17.54 3.65
N ALA A 486 -23.15 -18.75 3.34
CA ALA A 486 -23.95 -19.79 2.70
C ALA A 486 -25.18 -20.20 3.52
N PHE A 487 -25.12 -20.15 4.86
CA PHE A 487 -26.32 -20.38 5.69
C PHE A 487 -27.42 -19.35 5.44
N VAL A 488 -27.06 -18.09 5.16
CA VAL A 488 -28.02 -17.01 4.91
C VAL A 488 -28.69 -17.19 3.54
N GLN A 489 -27.92 -17.52 2.51
CA GLN A 489 -28.47 -17.82 1.18
C GLN A 489 -29.36 -19.07 1.22
N LEU A 490 -28.96 -20.11 1.95
CA LEU A 490 -29.74 -21.33 2.11
C LEU A 490 -31.08 -21.05 2.84
N ALA A 491 -31.05 -20.20 3.87
CA ALA A 491 -32.25 -19.77 4.57
C ALA A 491 -33.25 -19.06 3.64
N ARG A 492 -32.75 -18.21 2.73
CA ARG A 492 -33.58 -17.50 1.75
C ARG A 492 -34.27 -18.47 0.77
N ILE A 493 -33.57 -19.49 0.29
CA ILE A 493 -34.17 -20.52 -0.60
C ILE A 493 -35.24 -21.32 0.16
N ARG A 494 -34.97 -21.71 1.41
CA ARG A 494 -35.94 -22.43 2.26
C ARG A 494 -37.19 -21.60 2.56
N GLU A 495 -37.03 -20.31 2.81
CA GLU A 495 -38.15 -19.38 3.00
C GLU A 495 -39.00 -19.28 1.73
N GLN A 496 -38.39 -19.17 0.54
CA GLN A 496 -39.11 -19.18 -0.74
C GLN A 496 -39.87 -20.49 -1.00
N ALA A 497 -39.35 -21.61 -0.51
CA ALA A 497 -40.01 -22.91 -0.55
C ALA A 497 -41.11 -23.09 0.53
N GLY A 498 -41.32 -22.09 1.39
CA GLY A 498 -42.33 -22.11 2.47
C GLY A 498 -41.86 -22.77 3.77
N ASP A 499 -40.59 -23.14 3.89
CA ASP A 499 -39.98 -23.73 5.09
C ASP A 499 -39.38 -22.63 6.00
N ALA A 500 -40.27 -21.84 6.62
CA ALA A 500 -39.87 -20.74 7.51
C ALA A 500 -39.12 -21.23 8.76
N GLU A 501 -39.46 -22.42 9.27
CA GLU A 501 -38.80 -22.99 10.45
C GLU A 501 -37.37 -23.44 10.13
N GLY A 502 -37.16 -24.10 8.98
CA GLY A 502 -35.84 -24.46 8.48
C GLY A 502 -34.99 -23.24 8.17
N ALA A 503 -35.57 -22.21 7.56
CA ALA A 503 -34.88 -20.93 7.32
C ALA A 503 -34.37 -20.30 8.62
N GLU A 504 -35.18 -20.29 9.68
CA GLU A 504 -34.76 -19.72 10.96
C GLU A 504 -33.67 -20.51 11.67
N GLN A 505 -33.69 -21.84 11.58
CA GLN A 505 -32.62 -22.67 12.11
C GLN A 505 -31.28 -22.37 11.41
N LEU A 506 -31.32 -22.10 10.11
CA LEU A 506 -30.15 -21.74 9.30
C LEU A 506 -29.63 -20.34 9.66
N LEU A 507 -30.51 -19.34 9.78
CA LEU A 507 -30.12 -18.00 10.25
C LEU A 507 -29.50 -18.05 11.65
N ALA A 508 -30.02 -18.88 12.56
CA ALA A 508 -29.42 -19.07 13.88
C ALA A 508 -28.03 -19.73 13.83
N ARG A 509 -27.77 -20.62 12.85
CA ARG A 509 -26.42 -21.17 12.60
C ARG A 509 -25.47 -20.09 12.06
N ALA A 510 -25.95 -19.25 11.15
CA ALA A 510 -25.21 -18.11 10.62
C ALA A 510 -24.77 -17.18 11.76
N VAL A 511 -25.68 -16.82 12.67
CA VAL A 511 -25.35 -15.98 13.85
C VAL A 511 -24.36 -16.66 14.79
N ARG A 512 -24.52 -17.97 15.07
CA ARG A 512 -23.60 -18.72 15.95
C ARG A 512 -22.17 -18.82 15.41
N SER A 513 -21.98 -18.67 14.10
CA SER A 513 -20.63 -18.67 13.52
C SER A 513 -19.79 -17.47 13.98
N GLY A 514 -20.45 -16.36 14.37
CA GLY A 514 -19.77 -15.10 14.69
C GLY A 514 -19.16 -14.39 13.48
N ASP A 515 -19.37 -14.91 12.26
CA ASP A 515 -18.87 -14.28 11.04
C ASP A 515 -19.57 -12.92 10.81
N PRO A 516 -18.82 -11.81 10.66
CA PRO A 516 -19.41 -10.49 10.58
C PRO A 516 -20.26 -10.27 9.33
N HIS A 517 -19.96 -10.92 8.20
CA HIS A 517 -20.77 -10.81 6.98
C HIS A 517 -22.11 -11.53 7.15
N ALA A 518 -22.09 -12.72 7.76
CA ALA A 518 -23.28 -13.46 8.09
C ALA A 518 -24.16 -12.69 9.10
N LEU A 519 -23.56 -12.13 10.15
CA LEU A 519 -24.27 -11.30 11.14
C LEU A 519 -24.97 -10.09 10.50
N MET A 520 -24.27 -9.35 9.62
CA MET A 520 -24.86 -8.23 8.88
C MET A 520 -26.02 -8.67 7.98
N ALA A 521 -25.86 -9.77 7.25
CA ALA A 521 -26.91 -10.25 6.35
C ALA A 521 -28.16 -10.74 7.11
N VAL A 522 -27.98 -11.37 8.27
CA VAL A 522 -29.11 -11.71 9.17
C VAL A 522 -29.74 -10.44 9.74
N ALA A 523 -28.95 -9.42 10.09
CA ALA A 523 -29.47 -8.15 10.57
C ALA A 523 -30.38 -7.46 9.54
N GLU A 524 -30.01 -7.45 8.26
CA GLU A 524 -30.85 -6.92 7.19
C GLU A 524 -32.18 -7.69 7.05
N ILE A 525 -32.15 -9.02 7.23
CA ILE A 525 -33.38 -9.82 7.24
C ILE A 525 -34.29 -9.41 8.40
N ARG A 526 -33.72 -9.21 9.60
CA ARG A 526 -34.47 -8.72 10.76
C ARG A 526 -35.01 -7.32 10.57
N GLU A 527 -34.24 -6.41 9.97
CA GLU A 527 -34.70 -5.06 9.65
C GLU A 527 -35.88 -5.08 8.68
N ARG A 528 -35.81 -5.89 7.61
CA ARG A 528 -36.92 -6.08 6.67
C ARG A 528 -38.17 -6.69 7.32
N ALA A 529 -38.00 -7.52 8.35
CA ALA A 529 -39.09 -8.08 9.14
C ALA A 529 -39.63 -7.10 10.22
N GLY A 530 -39.02 -5.92 10.39
CA GLY A 530 -39.39 -4.93 11.41
C GLY A 530 -38.78 -5.14 12.80
N ASP A 531 -37.92 -6.16 12.97
CA ASP A 531 -37.22 -6.49 14.21
C ASP A 531 -35.96 -5.61 14.39
N LEU A 532 -36.13 -4.29 14.46
CA LEU A 532 -35.02 -3.31 14.50
C LEU A 532 -34.06 -3.54 15.68
N GLU A 533 -34.57 -3.92 16.87
CA GLU A 533 -33.73 -4.18 18.05
C GLU A 533 -32.79 -5.39 17.83
N LYS A 534 -33.28 -6.46 17.21
CA LYS A 534 -32.44 -7.64 16.91
C LYS A 534 -31.45 -7.31 15.80
N ALA A 535 -31.86 -6.54 14.79
CA ALA A 535 -30.97 -6.09 13.74
C ALA A 535 -29.81 -5.27 14.32
N GLU A 536 -30.10 -4.30 15.19
CA GLU A 536 -29.07 -3.49 15.84
C GLU A 536 -28.14 -4.33 16.73
N HIS A 537 -28.67 -5.30 17.47
CA HIS A 537 -27.84 -6.19 18.29
C HIS A 537 -26.85 -7.01 17.43
N LEU A 538 -27.31 -7.54 16.29
CA LEU A 538 -26.46 -8.28 15.36
C LEU A 538 -25.41 -7.39 14.68
N ILE A 539 -25.79 -6.17 14.28
CA ILE A 539 -24.87 -5.16 13.76
C ILE A 539 -23.81 -4.79 14.80
N THR A 540 -24.20 -4.65 16.07
CA THR A 540 -23.27 -4.37 17.18
C THR A 540 -22.28 -5.50 17.36
N GLN A 541 -22.75 -6.76 17.38
CA GLN A 541 -21.86 -7.93 17.44
C GLN A 541 -20.88 -7.96 16.27
N ALA A 542 -21.32 -7.67 15.06
CA ALA A 542 -20.45 -7.59 13.88
C ALA A 542 -19.44 -6.42 14.00
N ALA A 543 -19.87 -5.26 14.51
CA ALA A 543 -19.00 -4.11 14.73
C ALA A 543 -17.93 -4.37 15.80
N ASP A 544 -18.26 -5.11 16.86
CA ASP A 544 -17.33 -5.51 17.93
C ASP A 544 -16.19 -6.41 17.43
N THR A 545 -16.38 -7.10 16.29
CA THR A 545 -15.29 -7.84 15.62
C THR A 545 -14.31 -6.94 14.84
N GLY A 546 -14.59 -5.64 14.75
CA GLY A 546 -13.83 -4.69 13.93
C GLY A 546 -14.22 -4.71 12.44
N HIS A 547 -15.37 -5.28 12.08
CA HIS A 547 -15.79 -5.34 10.68
C HIS A 547 -16.18 -3.93 10.16
N PRO A 548 -15.52 -3.40 9.11
CA PRO A 548 -15.70 -2.00 8.69
C PRO A 548 -17.13 -1.65 8.30
N GLY A 549 -17.78 -2.54 7.54
CA GLY A 549 -19.15 -2.33 7.07
C GLY A 549 -20.17 -2.33 8.21
N ALA A 550 -19.91 -3.09 9.28
CA ALA A 550 -20.79 -3.17 10.44
C ALA A 550 -20.66 -1.92 11.31
N VAL A 551 -19.43 -1.41 11.51
CA VAL A 551 -19.20 -0.15 12.23
C VAL A 551 -19.89 1.02 11.53
N ILE A 552 -19.81 1.07 10.20
CA ILE A 552 -20.50 2.06 9.36
C ILE A 552 -22.02 1.98 9.55
N GLN A 553 -22.60 0.78 9.46
CA GLN A 553 -24.04 0.61 9.63
C GLN A 553 -24.48 0.98 11.06
N LEU A 554 -23.72 0.59 12.09
CA LEU A 554 -24.00 0.96 13.48
C LEU A 554 -23.98 2.47 13.68
N ALA A 555 -22.98 3.17 13.13
CA ALA A 555 -22.90 4.62 13.19
C ALA A 555 -24.11 5.28 12.51
N GLY A 556 -24.54 4.77 11.35
CA GLY A 556 -25.76 5.24 10.69
C GLY A 556 -27.05 4.99 11.48
N ILE A 557 -27.16 3.87 12.20
CA ILE A 557 -28.29 3.60 13.12
C ILE A 557 -28.29 4.61 14.27
N ARG A 558 -27.13 4.86 14.89
CA ARG A 558 -26.97 5.81 16.00
C ARG A 558 -27.25 7.24 15.56
N GLU A 559 -26.79 7.63 14.38
CA GLU A 559 -27.10 8.94 13.78
C GLU A 559 -28.61 9.13 13.61
N LYS A 560 -29.32 8.15 13.02
CA LYS A 560 -30.78 8.20 12.87
C LYS A 560 -31.52 8.25 14.21
N ALA A 561 -30.96 7.62 15.24
CA ALA A 561 -31.49 7.67 16.60
C ALA A 561 -31.19 9.00 17.34
N GLY A 562 -30.43 9.91 16.72
CA GLY A 562 -30.02 11.20 17.30
C GLY A 562 -28.81 11.10 18.23
N ASP A 563 -28.17 9.94 18.33
CA ASP A 563 -26.96 9.69 19.12
C ASP A 563 -25.70 9.90 18.27
N LEU A 564 -25.47 11.16 17.90
CA LEU A 564 -24.33 11.57 17.08
C LEU A 564 -22.99 11.30 17.78
N GLU A 565 -22.93 11.44 19.10
CA GLU A 565 -21.72 11.23 19.89
C GLU A 565 -21.23 9.78 19.78
N SER A 566 -22.12 8.79 19.93
CA SER A 566 -21.76 7.39 19.73
C SER A 566 -21.36 7.10 18.28
N ALA A 567 -22.09 7.67 17.31
CA ALA A 567 -21.79 7.47 15.88
C ALA A 567 -20.38 7.97 15.52
N VAL A 568 -20.03 9.18 15.97
CA VAL A 568 -18.70 9.77 15.80
C VAL A 568 -17.63 8.89 16.47
N ARG A 569 -17.87 8.45 17.72
CA ARG A 569 -16.93 7.60 18.46
C ARG A 569 -16.63 6.29 17.72
N PHE A 570 -17.65 5.62 17.22
CA PHE A 570 -17.50 4.36 16.48
C PHE A 570 -16.69 4.55 15.19
N LEU A 571 -17.01 5.58 14.40
CA LEU A 571 -16.30 5.88 13.17
C LEU A 571 -14.85 6.33 13.43
N SER A 572 -14.58 7.07 14.51
CA SER A 572 -13.22 7.44 14.91
C SER A 572 -12.37 6.21 15.21
N GLN A 573 -12.88 5.27 16.01
CA GLN A 573 -12.16 4.03 16.32
C GLN A 573 -11.88 3.20 15.06
N ALA A 574 -12.86 3.09 14.16
CA ALA A 574 -12.66 2.38 12.90
C ALA A 574 -11.66 3.10 11.98
N SER A 575 -11.68 4.42 11.93
CA SER A 575 -10.71 5.21 11.19
C SER A 575 -9.29 5.02 11.73
N GLU A 576 -9.12 4.99 13.05
CA GLU A 576 -7.84 4.73 13.71
C GLU A 576 -7.30 3.32 13.44
N ALA A 577 -8.19 2.32 13.36
CA ALA A 577 -7.88 0.97 12.92
C ALA A 577 -7.52 0.85 11.43
N GLY A 578 -7.60 1.95 10.66
CA GLY A 578 -7.18 2.01 9.26
C GLY A 578 -8.28 1.67 8.26
N HIS A 579 -9.55 1.70 8.66
CA HIS A 579 -10.68 1.44 7.76
C HIS A 579 -10.96 2.68 6.86
N PRO A 580 -10.73 2.59 5.54
CA PRO A 580 -10.74 3.78 4.67
C PRO A 580 -12.11 4.47 4.62
N PHE A 581 -13.19 3.69 4.51
CA PHE A 581 -14.55 4.24 4.38
C PHE A 581 -15.08 4.86 5.68
N ALA A 582 -14.56 4.46 6.85
CA ALA A 582 -14.97 5.02 8.13
C ALA A 582 -14.50 6.47 8.28
N PHE A 583 -13.33 6.81 7.73
CA PHE A 583 -12.82 8.17 7.72
C PHE A 583 -13.71 9.11 6.90
N ASP A 584 -14.04 8.72 5.67
CA ASP A 584 -14.87 9.54 4.77
C ASP A 584 -16.27 9.77 5.35
N GLN A 585 -16.87 8.74 5.95
CA GLN A 585 -18.17 8.88 6.62
C GLN A 585 -18.11 9.73 7.88
N LEU A 586 -17.01 9.68 8.64
CA LEU A 586 -16.85 10.54 9.80
C LEU A 586 -16.79 12.02 9.39
N ILE A 587 -16.05 12.34 8.32
CA ILE A 587 -15.98 13.70 7.78
C ILE A 587 -17.36 14.15 7.31
N ASP A 588 -18.04 13.36 6.48
CA ASP A 588 -19.38 13.70 5.98
C ASP A 588 -20.39 13.90 7.13
N MET A 589 -20.32 13.09 8.19
CA MET A 589 -21.18 13.21 9.36
C MET A 589 -20.89 14.47 10.19
N LEU A 590 -19.62 14.83 10.39
CA LEU A 590 -19.22 16.07 11.06
C LEU A 590 -19.64 17.30 10.25
N GLU A 591 -19.53 17.25 8.92
CA GLU A 591 -20.00 18.31 8.02
C GLU A 591 -21.53 18.46 8.08
N ARG A 592 -22.30 17.35 8.01
CA ARG A 592 -23.77 17.36 8.08
C ARG A 592 -24.31 17.81 9.43
N SER A 593 -23.59 17.53 10.53
CA SER A 593 -23.94 18.00 11.87
C SER A 593 -23.52 19.45 12.15
N GLY A 594 -22.74 20.07 11.26
CA GLY A 594 -22.28 21.45 11.37
C GLY A 594 -21.01 21.64 12.20
N ASP A 595 -20.36 20.57 12.68
CA ASP A 595 -19.06 20.62 13.37
C ASP A 595 -17.91 20.61 12.36
N LEU A 596 -17.88 21.65 11.52
CA LEU A 596 -16.84 21.85 10.50
C LEU A 596 -15.45 21.94 11.13
N ALA A 597 -15.33 22.49 12.34
CA ALA A 597 -14.05 22.61 13.02
C ALA A 597 -13.48 21.24 13.44
N ALA A 598 -14.32 20.29 13.85
CA ALA A 598 -13.87 18.91 14.11
C ALA A 598 -13.48 18.20 12.82
N ALA A 599 -14.25 18.37 11.73
CA ALA A 599 -13.91 17.81 10.43
C ALA A 599 -12.54 18.33 9.94
N GLU A 600 -12.30 19.64 10.01
CA GLU A 600 -11.03 20.26 9.63
C GLU A 600 -9.85 19.74 10.46
N ARG A 601 -9.99 19.65 11.79
CA ARG A 601 -8.95 19.09 12.66
C ARG A 601 -8.61 17.65 12.30
N LEU A 602 -9.63 16.84 12.00
CA LEU A 602 -9.45 15.44 11.62
C LEU A 602 -8.76 15.31 10.25
N LEU A 603 -9.13 16.14 9.28
CA LEU A 603 -8.47 16.22 7.97
C LEU A 603 -7.01 16.65 8.10
N ALA A 604 -6.70 17.62 8.96
CA ALA A 604 -5.33 18.09 9.19
C ALA A 604 -4.47 16.99 9.80
N HIS A 605 -5.00 16.27 10.79
CA HIS A 605 -4.31 15.12 11.39
C HIS A 605 -4.10 13.96 10.38
N ALA A 606 -5.08 13.72 9.53
CA ALA A 606 -4.95 12.74 8.45
C ALA A 606 -3.90 13.17 7.41
N ALA A 607 -3.80 14.47 7.13
CA ALA A 607 -2.73 15.03 6.28
C ALA A 607 -1.37 14.75 6.93
N ASP A 608 -1.15 15.12 8.19
CA ASP A 608 0.14 14.92 8.87
C ASP A 608 0.62 13.46 8.90
N SER A 609 -0.35 12.54 9.01
CA SER A 609 -0.11 11.10 9.03
C SER A 609 -0.04 10.43 7.66
N ALA A 610 -0.14 11.19 6.56
CA ALA A 610 -0.22 10.69 5.18
C ALA A 610 -1.33 9.64 4.98
N ARG A 611 -2.47 9.84 5.67
CA ARG A 611 -3.65 8.95 5.59
C ARG A 611 -4.69 9.41 4.57
N LEU A 612 -4.55 10.63 4.05
CA LEU A 612 -5.41 11.13 2.98
C LEU A 612 -5.11 10.34 1.69
N ARG A 613 -5.96 9.38 1.35
CA ARG A 613 -5.82 8.65 0.09
C ARG A 613 -6.23 9.54 -1.08
N PRO A 614 -5.56 9.44 -2.23
CA PRO A 614 -6.08 9.99 -3.48
C PRO A 614 -7.24 9.12 -3.98
N VAL A 615 -8.43 9.28 -3.41
CA VAL A 615 -9.66 8.76 -4.00
C VAL A 615 -10.27 9.86 -4.86
N SER A 616 -10.47 9.54 -6.14
CA SER A 616 -10.94 10.44 -7.21
C SER A 616 -12.44 10.79 -7.10
N PRO A 617 -12.93 11.93 -7.65
CA PRO A 617 -12.23 13.17 -8.00
C PRO A 617 -12.45 14.28 -6.96
N GLN A 618 -11.36 14.99 -6.65
CA GLN A 618 -11.23 16.10 -5.70
C GLN A 618 -11.73 15.81 -4.28
N PRO A 619 -10.90 15.18 -3.43
CA PRO A 619 -11.15 15.09 -2.00
C PRO A 619 -11.55 16.46 -1.45
N ALA A 620 -12.54 16.52 -0.55
CA ALA A 620 -13.00 17.75 0.11
C ALA A 620 -11.84 18.62 0.65
N VAL A 621 -10.74 17.97 1.00
CA VAL A 621 -9.45 18.56 1.38
C VAL A 621 -8.92 19.62 0.40
N TYR A 622 -8.99 19.41 -0.92
CA TYR A 622 -8.49 20.40 -1.88
C TYR A 622 -9.43 21.61 -2.04
N ARG A 623 -10.69 21.50 -1.60
CA ARG A 623 -11.58 22.66 -1.47
C ARG A 623 -11.24 23.51 -0.24
N LEU A 624 -10.79 22.86 0.84
CA LEU A 624 -10.41 23.54 2.09
C LEU A 624 -9.00 24.15 2.01
N TRP A 625 -8.05 23.40 1.44
CA TRP A 625 -6.64 23.77 1.35
C TRP A 625 -6.13 23.60 -0.09
N PRO A 626 -6.55 24.46 -1.03
CA PRO A 626 -6.21 24.33 -2.44
C PRO A 626 -4.71 24.39 -2.72
N TYR A 627 -3.93 25.06 -1.87
CA TYR A 627 -2.47 25.18 -1.99
C TYR A 627 -1.72 24.31 -0.97
N GLY A 628 -2.46 23.47 -0.23
CA GLY A 628 -1.95 22.62 0.83
C GLY A 628 -1.84 23.31 2.19
N LEU A 629 -1.09 22.65 3.07
CA LEU A 629 -0.80 23.07 4.44
C LEU A 629 0.69 23.38 4.59
N GLU A 630 1.01 24.26 5.53
CA GLU A 630 2.34 24.45 6.06
C GLU A 630 2.69 23.37 7.10
N PRO A 631 3.98 23.16 7.41
CA PRO A 631 4.43 22.18 8.41
C PRO A 631 3.69 22.28 9.76
N ASP A 632 3.32 23.49 10.18
CA ASP A 632 2.56 23.76 11.41
C ASP A 632 1.04 23.49 11.31
N GLY A 633 0.55 23.07 10.14
CA GLY A 633 -0.86 22.77 9.87
C GLY A 633 -1.69 23.98 9.45
N THR A 634 -1.08 25.16 9.26
CA THR A 634 -1.79 26.34 8.74
C THR A 634 -1.99 26.25 7.21
N PRO A 635 -3.08 26.80 6.65
CA PRO A 635 -3.27 26.81 5.20
C PRO A 635 -2.16 27.59 4.48
N THR A 636 -1.58 26.98 3.45
CA THR A 636 -0.56 27.61 2.62
C THR A 636 -1.20 28.72 1.76
N PRO A 637 -0.62 29.94 1.71
CA PRO A 637 -1.10 31.00 0.81
C PRO A 637 -0.84 30.65 -0.66
N PRO A 638 -1.52 31.28 -1.64
CA PRO A 638 -1.22 31.06 -3.06
C PRO A 638 0.26 31.31 -3.40
N TRP A 639 0.87 30.43 -4.21
CA TRP A 639 2.28 30.49 -4.60
C TRP A 639 2.50 30.15 -6.08
#